data_AF-A0A8C6QHZ2-F1
#
_entry.id   AF-A0A8C6QHZ2-F1
#
_cell.length_a   1.000
_cell.length_b   1.000
_cell.length_c   1.000
_cell.angle_alpha   90.00
_cell.angle_beta   90.00
_cell.angle_gamma   90.00
#
_symmetry.space_group_name_H-M   'P 1'
#
loop_
_entity.id
_entity.type
_entity.pdbx_description
1 polymer ?
#
loop_
_entity_poly.entity_id
_entity_poly.type
_entity_poly.pdbx_seq_one_letter_code
_entity_poly.pdbx_strand_id
1 'polypeptide(L)'
;KNLFSNHVLTCCSSPHRQPFVLFGNHSTQENLNAGNFNFPSEGHLVRSTGPAGSFAKHMVAQCVSPKGPLACSRTYFFGATHVPYLGKSLRLLSQIYAAVIDAVLAAIACYTKTSSLAKKTDFRFVFLLVCSSRMTFHIHAVNNQGRIVPLDNEDNLSFVKTACMTVYDIPDFLGGKGCLGSVVFSESFLTSQILVKEKGGTIIPETSYIVLTAVIPRFCSWLVEDNEVKLSEKTLQEMKVSKECFLGTFLTGGKGAYLYSSNSQSCPEEGDVHFFSRGLLFFHRHHGSIIISKDYINSVSFYDGNSTSIVAALLIDFRSSLLPHLPVQFHGSSNFLMIVLFPKSKIYQAFYSEVFSPWQQQDNPGLSLKVIQEDGLSVEQKRLHSRAQEFFSALSHPAGEKWSSLKLLSAKLPELDWFLQHFSVSSISQEPVMRTHLPVLLQQAEISPAHRLENDKVIINIVTGLPGCHASQLCAFLVTLHKEYGRWMVYRQIMDSSECFHAAHFQKYLSSVLEAQQNRSARQSAYSRKKTRLLVVLQGYTDVIDVVQALQTHPDINVKSCFSIGAITVCVEPLSCYMEHRFLFPKCLDQCSQGLVNNVVFTSHTMEQRHPLLVQLQTLIRATNPTAAFILAENGIVTRNEDIELILSENSFSSPQMLRSRYLMFPGWYEGKFDAGSVFPLMVQICVWFDRPLEKTRFVTKCKAIQSSIKPSPFSGNIYHILGKVKFSDSERTVEVCHNTLANSLSIVPILEGPTPPPDSRSTPQDNRQPDCYLVFIGCSLKEDSLKDWLRQSAKQKPQRKALKTRGMLTQQEIRNIHVKRHLDPLPAGYFYNGTQFVNFFGDKTDFHPLMDQFMNDYVEEANREIERYNEELEQQEYHDLFEQKP
;
A
#
# COMPACT_ATOMS: atom_id res chain seq x y z
N LYS A 1 7.81 37.97 3.36
CA LYS A 1 6.68 37.82 4.30
C LYS A 1 6.67 36.50 5.11
N ASN A 2 7.43 35.45 4.77
CA ASN A 2 7.38 34.15 5.48
C ASN A 2 8.46 33.89 6.57
N LEU A 3 9.31 34.88 6.91
CA LEU A 3 10.40 34.74 7.89
C LEU A 3 10.01 35.10 9.35
N PHE A 4 8.81 35.61 9.60
CA PHE A 4 8.38 36.12 10.91
C PHE A 4 7.75 35.07 11.85
N SER A 5 8.14 33.80 11.75
CA SER A 5 7.69 32.77 12.71
C SER A 5 8.84 32.42 13.66
N ASN A 6 8.64 32.63 14.96
CA ASN A 6 9.63 32.36 16.00
C ASN A 6 10.12 30.90 16.03
N HIS A 7 9.37 29.94 15.46
CA HIS A 7 9.80 28.55 15.33
C HIS A 7 10.84 28.30 14.23
N VAL A 8 11.02 29.23 13.28
CA VAL A 8 11.97 29.11 12.15
C VAL A 8 13.39 29.50 12.55
N LEU A 9 13.53 30.47 13.47
CA LEU A 9 14.83 31.01 13.91
C LEU A 9 15.73 29.94 14.58
N THR A 10 15.15 28.93 15.21
CA THR A 10 15.88 27.85 15.88
C THR A 10 16.44 26.75 14.95
N CYS A 11 16.07 26.71 13.66
CA CYS A 11 16.52 25.66 12.72
C CYS A 11 17.67 26.08 11.78
N CYS A 12 18.00 27.37 11.69
CA CYS A 12 18.89 27.94 10.67
C CYS A 12 20.26 28.42 11.20
N SER A 13 20.90 27.67 12.09
CA SER A 13 22.22 28.03 12.66
C SER A 13 23.42 27.38 11.97
N SER A 14 23.22 26.47 11.01
CA SER A 14 24.33 25.88 10.25
C SER A 14 24.74 26.80 9.09
N PRO A 15 26.03 27.20 8.97
CA PRO A 15 26.51 28.03 7.87
C PRO A 15 26.28 27.37 6.50
N HIS A 16 26.24 26.03 6.44
CA HIS A 16 25.95 25.27 5.22
C HIS A 16 24.51 25.40 4.70
N ARG A 17 23.60 26.04 5.44
CA ARG A 17 22.18 26.18 5.07
C ARG A 17 21.70 27.62 5.08
N GLN A 18 22.60 28.59 4.90
CA GLN A 18 22.22 29.98 4.71
C GLN A 18 22.20 30.34 3.21
N PRO A 19 21.16 31.03 2.72
CA PRO A 19 21.13 31.49 1.34
C PRO A 19 22.07 32.69 1.15
N PHE A 20 22.83 32.70 0.05
CA PHE A 20 23.74 33.80 -0.27
C PHE A 20 23.97 33.97 -1.78
N VAL A 21 24.52 35.14 -2.15
CA VAL A 21 25.05 35.41 -3.49
C VAL A 21 26.37 36.18 -3.34
N LEU A 22 27.44 35.67 -3.94
CA LEU A 22 28.78 36.26 -3.93
C LEU A 22 29.28 36.47 -5.37
N PHE A 23 29.94 37.60 -5.63
CA PHE A 23 30.49 37.92 -6.95
C PHE A 23 32.01 37.81 -6.98
N GLY A 24 32.55 37.18 -8.03
CA GLY A 24 33.98 37.11 -8.33
C GLY A 24 34.86 36.83 -7.10
N ASN A 25 35.75 37.77 -6.78
CA ASN A 25 36.76 37.66 -5.72
C ASN A 25 36.18 37.66 -4.31
N HIS A 26 34.89 37.95 -4.13
CA HIS A 26 34.24 37.80 -2.83
C HIS A 26 33.83 36.36 -2.54
N SER A 27 33.91 35.46 -3.51
CA SER A 27 33.67 34.02 -3.32
C SER A 27 34.90 33.28 -2.75
N THR A 28 35.65 33.86 -1.81
CA THR A 28 36.84 33.22 -1.22
C THR A 28 36.50 32.04 -0.31
N GLN A 29 37.48 31.18 0.00
CA GLN A 29 37.31 30.11 0.99
C GLN A 29 36.80 30.63 2.34
N GLU A 30 37.34 31.76 2.82
CA GLU A 30 36.95 32.35 4.10
C GLU A 30 35.47 32.78 4.09
N ASN A 31 35.05 33.50 3.05
CA ASN A 31 33.68 33.98 2.93
C ASN A 31 32.70 32.81 2.80
N LEU A 32 32.99 31.81 1.98
CA LEU A 32 32.12 30.65 1.80
C LEU A 32 31.94 29.83 3.10
N ASN A 33 32.93 29.83 3.99
CA ASN A 33 32.86 29.13 5.29
C ASN A 33 32.23 29.98 6.40
N ALA A 34 32.27 31.31 6.31
CA ALA A 34 31.82 32.21 7.37
C ALA A 34 30.28 32.25 7.53
N GLY A 35 29.51 32.00 6.48
CA GLY A 35 28.04 32.02 6.47
C GLY A 35 27.40 33.41 6.60
N ASN A 36 28.05 34.34 7.31
CA ASN A 36 27.62 35.73 7.48
C ASN A 36 28.55 36.69 6.71
N PHE A 37 27.94 37.56 5.90
CA PHE A 37 28.66 38.49 5.04
C PHE A 37 28.33 39.93 5.39
N ASN A 38 29.34 40.75 5.66
CA ASN A 38 29.20 42.20 5.82
C ASN A 38 30.07 42.89 4.77
N PHE A 39 29.51 43.13 3.59
CA PHE A 39 30.14 43.97 2.57
C PHE A 39 29.53 45.38 2.64
N PRO A 40 30.33 46.47 2.55
CA PRO A 40 29.77 47.78 2.26
C PRO A 40 29.02 47.73 0.91
N SER A 41 27.86 48.38 0.81
CA SER A 41 26.95 48.27 -0.35
C SER A 41 27.61 48.61 -1.69
N GLU A 42 28.60 49.51 -1.70
CA GLU A 42 29.36 49.87 -2.91
C GLU A 42 30.48 48.89 -3.26
N GLY A 43 30.93 48.07 -2.29
CA GLY A 43 32.01 47.10 -2.48
C GLY A 43 31.55 45.81 -3.16
N HIS A 44 30.27 45.44 -3.07
CA HIS A 44 29.73 44.17 -3.59
C HIS A 44 28.95 44.36 -4.90
N LEU A 45 29.60 44.93 -5.91
CA LEU A 45 29.03 45.19 -7.24
C LEU A 45 29.73 44.34 -8.31
N VAL A 46 28.98 43.88 -9.31
CA VAL A 46 29.53 43.09 -10.43
C VAL A 46 30.66 43.84 -11.14
N ARG A 47 30.59 45.17 -11.23
CA ARG A 47 31.59 46.02 -11.90
C ARG A 47 32.95 46.15 -11.22
N SER A 48 33.08 45.75 -9.95
CA SER A 48 34.26 46.04 -9.12
C SER A 48 34.79 44.84 -8.32
N THR A 49 34.21 43.66 -8.51
CA THR A 49 34.51 42.44 -7.73
C THR A 49 35.34 41.42 -8.50
N GLY A 50 35.87 41.77 -9.67
CA GLY A 50 36.83 40.98 -10.42
C GLY A 50 38.29 41.23 -10.00
N PRO A 51 39.25 40.50 -10.60
CA PRO A 51 40.68 40.71 -10.39
C PRO A 51 41.07 42.18 -10.60
N ALA A 52 41.88 42.72 -9.68
CA ALA A 52 42.32 44.12 -9.69
C ALA A 52 41.18 45.17 -9.76
N GLY A 53 39.98 44.85 -9.26
CA GLY A 53 38.83 45.77 -9.25
C GLY A 53 38.08 45.86 -10.58
N SER A 54 38.29 44.90 -11.48
CA SER A 54 37.57 44.77 -12.75
C SER A 54 36.16 44.17 -12.58
N PHE A 55 35.47 43.93 -13.70
CA PHE A 55 34.18 43.22 -13.69
C PHE A 55 34.36 41.76 -13.25
N ALA A 56 33.51 41.32 -12.32
CA ALA A 56 33.40 39.92 -11.94
C ALA A 56 33.01 39.08 -13.14
N LYS A 57 33.63 37.90 -13.25
CA LYS A 57 33.37 36.95 -14.34
C LYS A 57 32.35 35.87 -13.97
N HIS A 58 32.04 35.72 -12.68
CA HIS A 58 31.05 34.77 -12.20
C HIS A 58 30.38 35.23 -10.90
N MET A 59 29.30 34.54 -10.56
CA MET A 59 28.63 34.60 -9.27
C MET A 59 28.41 33.20 -8.72
N VAL A 60 28.54 33.08 -7.40
CA VAL A 60 28.19 31.86 -6.66
C VAL A 60 26.92 32.15 -5.87
N ALA A 61 25.88 31.35 -6.10
CA ALA A 61 24.60 31.48 -5.41
C ALA A 61 24.24 30.18 -4.70
N GLN A 62 23.83 30.29 -3.44
CA GLN A 62 23.23 29.20 -2.67
C GLN A 62 21.76 29.50 -2.39
N CYS A 63 20.89 28.59 -2.81
CA CYS A 63 19.46 28.64 -2.55
C CYS A 63 19.09 27.55 -1.54
N VAL A 64 18.35 27.92 -0.49
CA VAL A 64 17.95 27.01 0.58
C VAL A 64 16.45 27.18 0.83
N SER A 65 15.71 26.07 0.86
CA SER A 65 14.31 26.11 1.29
C SER A 65 14.25 26.51 2.77
N PRO A 66 13.51 27.59 3.13
CA PRO A 66 13.38 28.01 4.52
C PRO A 66 12.68 26.97 5.41
N LYS A 67 11.83 26.14 4.80
CA LYS A 67 11.11 25.05 5.44
C LYS A 67 11.31 23.80 4.60
N GLY A 68 12.27 22.97 5.00
CA GLY A 68 12.49 21.66 4.41
C GLY A 68 13.92 21.37 3.98
N PRO A 69 14.13 20.21 3.36
CA PRO A 69 15.47 19.68 3.17
C PRO A 69 16.16 20.17 1.89
N LEU A 70 15.44 20.82 0.97
CA LEU A 70 15.99 21.21 -0.33
C LEU A 70 17.00 22.36 -0.21
N ALA A 71 18.16 22.16 -0.82
CA ALA A 71 19.16 23.19 -1.06
C ALA A 71 19.94 22.89 -2.34
N CYS A 72 20.38 23.93 -3.03
CA CYS A 72 21.29 23.79 -4.16
C CYS A 72 22.18 25.03 -4.28
N SER A 73 23.36 24.82 -4.83
CA SER A 73 24.31 25.89 -5.13
C SER A 73 24.68 25.84 -6.60
N ARG A 74 24.85 27.02 -7.19
CA ARG A 74 25.14 27.20 -8.62
C ARG A 74 26.23 28.25 -8.76
N THR A 75 27.10 28.03 -9.74
CA THR A 75 27.99 29.06 -10.25
C THR A 75 27.50 29.49 -11.62
N TYR A 76 27.24 30.78 -11.78
CA TYR A 76 26.78 31.36 -13.04
C TYR A 76 27.76 32.43 -13.51
N PHE A 77 27.70 32.76 -14.79
CA PHE A 77 28.76 33.51 -15.46
C PHE A 77 28.31 34.88 -15.95
N PHE A 78 29.24 35.83 -15.99
CA PHE A 78 29.06 37.14 -16.60
C PHE A 78 30.00 37.22 -17.82
N GLY A 79 29.41 37.25 -19.01
CA GLY A 79 30.05 37.06 -20.31
C GLY A 79 29.67 35.73 -20.96
N ALA A 80 30.20 35.50 -22.16
CA ALA A 80 29.98 34.26 -22.93
C ALA A 80 31.29 33.48 -23.15
N THR A 81 31.18 32.16 -23.31
CA THR A 81 32.34 31.24 -23.35
C THR A 81 32.76 30.86 -24.77
N HIS A 82 32.20 31.52 -25.78
CA HIS A 82 32.37 31.20 -27.19
C HIS A 82 32.72 32.43 -28.03
N VAL A 83 33.41 32.20 -29.14
CA VAL A 83 33.78 33.24 -30.11
C VAL A 83 32.52 33.82 -30.77
N PRO A 84 32.38 35.15 -30.94
CA PRO A 84 33.40 36.20 -30.79
C PRO A 84 33.59 36.76 -29.36
N TYR A 85 32.75 36.35 -28.42
CA TYR A 85 32.71 36.87 -27.04
C TYR A 85 33.73 36.19 -26.10
N LEU A 86 34.67 35.42 -26.65
CA LEU A 86 35.50 34.50 -25.88
C LEU A 86 36.47 35.23 -24.94
N GLY A 87 36.14 35.23 -23.64
CA GLY A 87 37.09 35.53 -22.57
C GLY A 87 37.91 34.29 -22.17
N LYS A 88 39.24 34.32 -22.31
CA LYS A 88 40.10 33.16 -22.01
C LYS A 88 40.00 32.71 -20.53
N SER A 89 39.98 33.63 -19.56
CA SER A 89 39.81 33.31 -18.13
C SER A 89 38.40 32.80 -17.81
N LEU A 90 37.38 33.32 -18.49
CA LEU A 90 35.99 32.87 -18.33
C LEU A 90 35.80 31.43 -18.81
N ARG A 91 36.40 31.08 -19.96
CA ARG A 91 36.39 29.71 -20.48
C ARG A 91 37.02 28.72 -19.51
N LEU A 92 38.13 29.07 -18.86
CA LEU A 92 38.75 28.22 -17.84
C LEU A 92 37.80 27.97 -16.66
N LEU A 93 37.20 29.04 -16.09
CA LEU A 93 36.23 28.91 -14.98
C LEU A 93 35.03 28.03 -15.36
N SER A 94 34.48 28.21 -16.55
CA SER A 94 33.36 27.41 -17.03
C SER A 94 33.73 25.94 -17.28
N GLN A 95 34.97 25.66 -17.72
CA GLN A 95 35.48 24.29 -17.85
C GLN A 95 35.68 23.63 -16.48
N ILE A 96 36.23 24.35 -15.50
CA ILE A 96 36.36 23.86 -14.12
C ILE A 96 34.97 23.55 -13.56
N TYR A 97 34.01 24.46 -13.73
CA TYR A 97 32.64 24.27 -13.24
C TYR A 97 31.92 23.09 -13.93
N ALA A 98 32.10 22.90 -15.24
CA ALA A 98 31.59 21.73 -15.95
C ALA A 98 32.13 20.42 -15.37
N ALA A 99 33.43 20.36 -15.08
CA ALA A 99 34.05 19.20 -14.46
C ALA A 99 33.55 18.97 -13.02
N VAL A 100 33.27 20.04 -12.27
CA VAL A 100 32.67 19.96 -10.93
C VAL A 100 31.24 19.41 -11.00
N ILE A 101 30.44 19.78 -12.00
CA ILE A 101 29.10 19.22 -12.21
C ILE A 101 29.18 17.72 -12.49
N ASP A 102 30.03 17.30 -13.43
CA ASP A 102 30.23 15.87 -13.74
C ASP A 102 30.63 15.08 -12.50
N ALA A 103 31.57 15.61 -11.72
CA ALA A 103 32.06 15.00 -10.50
C ALA A 103 30.94 14.78 -9.47
N VAL A 104 30.08 15.79 -9.24
CA VAL A 104 28.95 15.67 -8.31
C VAL A 104 27.90 14.68 -8.81
N LEU A 105 27.52 14.74 -10.10
CA LEU A 105 26.51 13.84 -10.67
C LEU A 105 27.00 12.38 -10.68
N ALA A 106 28.27 12.15 -11.02
CA ALA A 106 28.90 10.84 -10.94
C ALA A 106 28.97 10.32 -9.49
N ALA A 107 29.26 11.20 -8.53
CA ALA A 107 29.27 10.84 -7.12
C ALA A 107 27.88 10.47 -6.59
N ILE A 108 26.81 11.18 -7.01
CA ILE A 108 25.41 10.82 -6.68
C ILE A 108 25.08 9.42 -7.21
N ALA A 109 25.40 9.15 -8.47
CA ALA A 109 25.17 7.84 -9.09
C ALA A 109 25.96 6.72 -8.40
N CYS A 110 27.21 7.00 -7.99
CA CYS A 110 28.06 6.05 -7.26
C CYS A 110 27.53 5.79 -5.84
N TYR A 111 27.17 6.84 -5.12
CA TYR A 111 26.60 6.77 -3.77
C TYR A 111 25.33 5.93 -3.76
N THR A 112 24.45 6.12 -4.75
CA THR A 112 23.19 5.36 -4.86
C THR A 112 23.42 3.85 -4.97
N LYS A 113 24.49 3.42 -5.64
CA LYS A 113 24.82 2.00 -5.83
C LYS A 113 25.57 1.37 -4.66
N THR A 114 26.30 2.16 -3.90
CA THR A 114 27.28 1.64 -2.93
C THR A 114 26.99 2.06 -1.49
N SER A 115 26.10 3.02 -1.29
CA SER A 115 25.79 3.67 0.00
C SER A 115 27.03 4.13 0.77
N SER A 116 28.15 4.35 0.08
CA SER A 116 29.45 4.64 0.68
C SER A 116 30.09 5.87 0.07
N LEU A 117 30.65 6.72 0.93
CA LEU A 117 31.48 7.85 0.54
C LEU A 117 32.92 7.44 0.19
N ALA A 118 33.33 6.22 0.54
CA ALA A 118 34.73 5.79 0.57
C ALA A 118 35.32 5.42 -0.81
N LYS A 119 34.47 5.11 -1.80
CA LYS A 119 34.94 4.99 -3.19
C LYS A 119 35.08 6.40 -3.74
N LYS A 120 36.25 7.00 -3.51
CA LYS A 120 36.68 8.21 -4.22
C LYS A 120 36.40 7.99 -5.70
N THR A 121 35.36 8.64 -6.22
CA THR A 121 35.24 8.87 -7.66
C THR A 121 36.60 9.40 -8.08
N ASP A 122 37.19 8.77 -9.09
CA ASP A 122 38.55 9.10 -9.55
C ASP A 122 38.49 10.52 -10.14
N PHE A 123 38.53 11.56 -9.29
CA PHE A 123 38.44 12.97 -9.65
C PHE A 123 39.69 13.45 -10.40
N ARG A 124 40.44 12.52 -11.01
CA ARG A 124 41.69 12.75 -11.74
C ARG A 124 41.57 13.88 -12.74
N PHE A 125 40.43 14.03 -13.40
CA PHE A 125 40.20 15.08 -14.40
C PHE A 125 40.13 16.50 -13.80
N VAL A 126 39.46 16.66 -12.65
CA VAL A 126 39.45 17.95 -11.91
C VAL A 126 40.84 18.22 -11.33
N PHE A 127 41.51 17.17 -10.85
CA PHE A 127 42.84 17.27 -10.25
C PHE A 127 43.91 17.70 -11.28
N LEU A 128 43.82 17.24 -12.53
CA LEU A 128 44.74 17.60 -13.62
C LEU A 128 44.59 19.07 -14.08
N LEU A 129 43.38 19.63 -14.02
CA LEU A 129 43.11 21.01 -14.44
C LEU A 129 43.44 22.06 -13.37
N VAL A 130 43.45 21.65 -12.10
CA VAL A 130 43.45 22.60 -10.96
C VAL A 130 44.59 22.30 -9.98
N CYS A 131 45.77 21.94 -10.50
CA CYS A 131 46.99 21.53 -9.75
C CYS A 131 47.46 22.46 -8.59
N SER A 132 46.75 23.55 -8.27
CA SER A 132 47.10 24.49 -7.20
C SER A 132 45.94 24.92 -6.27
N SER A 133 44.69 24.52 -6.50
CA SER A 133 43.54 24.95 -5.67
C SER A 133 43.06 23.89 -4.69
N ARG A 134 42.55 24.33 -3.54
CA ARG A 134 41.94 23.46 -2.53
C ARG A 134 40.54 23.05 -2.98
N MET A 135 40.17 21.79 -2.75
CA MET A 135 38.88 21.23 -3.16
C MET A 135 38.22 20.48 -2.01
N THR A 136 36.90 20.63 -1.85
CA THR A 136 36.10 19.88 -0.87
C THR A 136 34.88 19.25 -1.52
N PHE A 137 34.61 17.99 -1.18
CA PHE A 137 33.41 17.26 -1.58
C PHE A 137 32.74 16.68 -0.34
N HIS A 138 31.42 16.77 -0.25
CA HIS A 138 30.65 16.16 0.82
C HIS A 138 29.23 15.78 0.37
N ILE A 139 28.67 14.77 1.02
CA ILE A 139 27.25 14.38 0.92
C ILE A 139 26.68 14.40 2.33
N HIS A 140 25.62 15.15 2.55
CA HIS A 140 24.91 15.20 3.84
C HIS A 140 23.45 14.81 3.67
N ALA A 141 22.89 14.04 4.60
CA ALA A 141 21.45 13.81 4.68
C ALA A 141 20.77 14.96 5.43
N VAL A 142 19.57 15.32 5.02
CA VAL A 142 18.79 16.42 5.58
C VAL A 142 17.37 15.94 5.88
N ASN A 143 16.95 16.08 7.13
CA ASN A 143 15.61 15.68 7.56
C ASN A 143 14.53 16.67 7.08
N ASN A 144 13.26 16.32 7.28
CA ASN A 144 12.11 17.16 6.85
C ASN A 144 12.05 18.55 7.52
N GLN A 145 12.74 18.74 8.65
CA GLN A 145 12.88 20.04 9.33
C GLN A 145 14.05 20.88 8.79
N GLY A 146 14.84 20.32 7.88
CA GLY A 146 15.99 20.97 7.29
C GLY A 146 17.30 20.84 8.07
N ARG A 147 17.39 19.93 9.04
CA ARG A 147 18.60 19.69 9.83
C ARG A 147 19.47 18.63 9.18
N ILE A 148 20.78 18.85 9.18
CA ILE A 148 21.77 17.88 8.72
C ILE A 148 21.79 16.71 9.72
N VAL A 149 21.69 15.49 9.21
CA VAL A 149 21.74 14.25 9.99
C VAL A 149 22.86 13.34 9.45
N PRO A 150 23.46 12.48 10.30
CA PRO A 150 24.45 11.51 9.86
C PRO A 150 23.90 10.58 8.77
N LEU A 151 24.76 10.18 7.84
CA LEU A 151 24.40 9.23 6.77
C LEU A 151 24.16 7.81 7.29
N ASP A 152 24.71 7.46 8.46
CA ASP A 152 24.62 6.11 9.03
C ASP A 152 23.30 5.87 9.80
N ASN A 153 22.36 6.81 9.75
CA ASN A 153 21.07 6.68 10.42
C ASN A 153 20.17 5.64 9.70
N GLU A 154 19.44 4.80 10.44
CA GLU A 154 18.60 3.73 9.87
C GLU A 154 17.54 4.27 8.89
N ASP A 155 17.04 5.48 9.14
CA ASP A 155 16.06 6.18 8.28
C ASP A 155 16.67 6.89 7.06
N ASN A 156 17.98 6.75 6.80
CA ASN A 156 18.67 7.52 5.75
C ASN A 156 17.96 7.40 4.41
N LEU A 157 17.46 6.23 4.00
CA LEU A 157 16.81 6.04 2.69
C LEU A 157 15.69 7.05 2.39
N SER A 158 14.94 7.46 3.42
CA SER A 158 13.81 8.39 3.29
C SER A 158 14.21 9.88 3.27
N PHE A 159 15.42 10.22 3.72
CA PHE A 159 15.89 11.60 3.78
C PHE A 159 16.41 12.09 2.44
N VAL A 160 16.19 13.37 2.15
CA VAL A 160 16.84 14.03 1.02
C VAL A 160 18.32 14.22 1.36
N LYS A 161 19.21 13.92 0.41
CA LYS A 161 20.64 14.18 0.56
C LYS A 161 21.04 15.36 -0.31
N THR A 162 22.05 16.10 0.11
CA THR A 162 22.68 17.15 -0.67
C THR A 162 24.12 16.76 -0.95
N ALA A 163 24.48 16.60 -2.22
CA ALA A 163 25.87 16.44 -2.66
C ALA A 163 26.42 17.79 -3.09
N CYS A 164 27.58 18.17 -2.58
CA CYS A 164 28.19 19.47 -2.83
C CYS A 164 29.69 19.33 -3.12
N MET A 165 30.17 20.10 -4.08
CA MET A 165 31.57 20.23 -4.40
C MET A 165 31.96 21.69 -4.55
N THR A 166 33.12 22.04 -4.01
CA THR A 166 33.66 23.39 -4.04
C THR A 166 35.14 23.34 -4.41
N VAL A 167 35.54 24.21 -5.34
CA VAL A 167 36.94 24.46 -5.70
C VAL A 167 37.24 25.90 -5.32
N TYR A 168 38.15 26.06 -4.36
CA TYR A 168 38.43 27.34 -3.72
C TYR A 168 39.53 28.14 -4.42
N ASP A 169 39.39 29.46 -4.41
CA ASP A 169 40.45 30.42 -4.68
C ASP A 169 41.24 30.10 -5.96
N ILE A 170 40.53 30.02 -7.09
CA ILE A 170 41.09 29.70 -8.40
C ILE A 170 42.01 30.85 -8.85
N PRO A 171 43.29 30.59 -9.14
CA PRO A 171 44.22 31.63 -9.58
C PRO A 171 43.93 32.10 -11.01
N ASP A 172 44.17 33.38 -11.28
CA ASP A 172 44.07 33.96 -12.62
C ASP A 172 45.35 33.72 -13.42
N PHE A 173 45.46 32.55 -14.05
CA PHE A 173 46.66 32.20 -14.83
C PHE A 173 46.92 33.09 -16.06
N LEU A 174 45.92 33.85 -16.52
CA LEU A 174 45.95 34.57 -17.79
C LEU A 174 45.97 36.10 -17.63
N GLY A 175 45.49 36.63 -16.49
CA GLY A 175 45.41 38.07 -16.21
C GLY A 175 46.41 38.63 -15.18
N GLY A 176 47.24 37.81 -14.51
CA GLY A 176 48.31 38.28 -13.60
C GLY A 176 48.38 37.56 -12.25
N LYS A 177 48.96 38.17 -11.20
CA LYS A 177 49.01 37.63 -9.81
C LYS A 177 47.68 37.83 -9.05
N GLY A 178 46.55 37.46 -9.64
CA GLY A 178 45.20 37.62 -9.07
C GLY A 178 44.51 36.29 -8.73
N CYS A 179 43.48 36.34 -7.89
CA CYS A 179 42.51 35.25 -7.71
C CYS A 179 41.26 35.60 -8.51
N LEU A 180 40.63 34.61 -9.16
CA LEU A 180 39.34 34.74 -9.85
C LEU A 180 38.16 34.56 -8.89
N GLY A 181 38.36 33.87 -7.76
CA GLY A 181 37.32 33.44 -6.83
C GLY A 181 37.16 31.91 -6.81
N SER A 182 36.08 31.42 -6.22
CA SER A 182 35.78 29.98 -6.11
C SER A 182 34.59 29.58 -6.98
N VAL A 183 34.46 28.29 -7.28
CA VAL A 183 33.25 27.70 -7.89
C VAL A 183 32.61 26.69 -6.96
N VAL A 184 31.27 26.72 -6.88
CA VAL A 184 30.46 25.83 -6.05
C VAL A 184 29.34 25.22 -6.88
N PHE A 185 29.12 23.93 -6.72
CA PHE A 185 27.96 23.22 -7.25
C PHE A 185 27.38 22.29 -6.19
N SER A 186 26.06 22.30 -6.02
CA SER A 186 25.40 21.28 -5.21
C SER A 186 24.00 20.92 -5.71
N GLU A 187 23.62 19.67 -5.49
CA GLU A 187 22.32 19.13 -5.87
C GLU A 187 21.68 18.40 -4.69
N SER A 188 20.37 18.58 -4.51
CA SER A 188 19.56 17.77 -3.60
C SER A 188 18.93 16.60 -4.35
N PHE A 189 19.08 15.40 -3.81
CA PHE A 189 18.61 14.16 -4.43
C PHE A 189 17.97 13.22 -3.42
N LEU A 190 17.11 12.33 -3.91
CA LEU A 190 16.51 11.24 -3.15
C LEU A 190 16.98 9.90 -3.74
N THR A 191 17.15 8.92 -2.88
CA THR A 191 17.52 7.55 -3.25
C THR A 191 16.39 6.61 -2.91
N SER A 192 16.25 5.55 -3.68
CA SER A 192 15.28 4.49 -3.45
C SER A 192 15.97 3.15 -3.63
N GLN A 193 15.67 2.20 -2.75
CA GLN A 193 16.28 0.87 -2.76
C GLN A 193 15.19 -0.17 -2.52
N ILE A 194 15.13 -1.17 -3.39
CA ILE A 194 14.26 -2.34 -3.25
C ILE A 194 15.17 -3.56 -3.12
N LEU A 195 14.99 -4.36 -2.08
CA LEU A 195 15.69 -5.63 -1.97
C LEU A 195 15.00 -6.67 -2.85
N VAL A 196 15.73 -7.25 -3.80
CA VAL A 196 15.17 -8.21 -4.76
C VAL A 196 15.78 -9.59 -4.53
N LYS A 197 14.92 -10.59 -4.33
CA LYS A 197 15.33 -11.98 -4.14
C LYS A 197 15.28 -12.76 -5.44
N GLU A 198 16.41 -13.36 -5.79
CA GLU A 198 16.57 -14.25 -6.93
C GLU A 198 16.06 -15.66 -6.61
N LYS A 199 15.81 -16.47 -7.65
CA LYS A 199 15.37 -17.87 -7.49
C LYS A 199 16.35 -18.73 -6.67
N GLY A 200 17.64 -18.38 -6.68
CA GLY A 200 18.68 -19.03 -5.89
C GLY A 200 18.76 -18.56 -4.42
N GLY A 201 17.88 -17.67 -3.99
CA GLY A 201 17.85 -17.13 -2.62
C GLY A 201 18.74 -15.91 -2.39
N THR A 202 19.64 -15.58 -3.32
CA THR A 202 20.47 -14.37 -3.28
C THR A 202 19.61 -13.11 -3.27
N ILE A 203 19.94 -12.17 -2.40
CA ILE A 203 19.28 -10.86 -2.31
C ILE A 203 20.19 -9.82 -2.97
N ILE A 204 19.66 -9.11 -3.96
CA ILE A 204 20.36 -8.07 -4.71
C ILE A 204 19.56 -6.77 -4.56
N PRO A 205 20.19 -5.65 -4.17
CA PRO A 205 19.50 -4.36 -4.12
C PRO A 205 19.30 -3.79 -5.53
N GLU A 206 18.06 -3.50 -5.89
CA GLU A 206 17.72 -2.64 -7.02
C GLU A 206 17.66 -1.19 -6.53
N THR A 207 18.40 -0.28 -7.17
CA THR A 207 18.54 1.10 -6.70
C THR A 207 18.13 2.10 -7.76
N SER A 208 17.46 3.16 -7.35
CA SER A 208 17.07 4.29 -8.19
C SER A 208 17.33 5.61 -7.46
N TYR A 209 17.52 6.70 -8.20
CA TYR A 209 17.67 8.03 -7.63
C TYR A 209 17.01 9.09 -8.49
N ILE A 210 16.70 10.22 -7.88
CA ILE A 210 16.24 11.41 -8.59
C ILE A 210 16.89 12.66 -8.01
N VAL A 211 17.30 13.57 -8.89
CA VAL A 211 17.84 14.88 -8.50
C VAL A 211 16.70 15.90 -8.50
N LEU A 212 16.25 16.27 -7.31
CA LEU A 212 15.09 17.14 -7.10
C LEU A 212 15.34 18.58 -7.57
N THR A 213 16.60 19.02 -7.58
CA THR A 213 17.01 20.37 -7.97
C THR A 213 17.51 20.47 -9.42
N ALA A 214 17.41 19.39 -10.22
CA ALA A 214 17.90 19.36 -11.61
C ALA A 214 17.12 20.29 -12.57
N VAL A 215 15.90 20.70 -12.21
CA VAL A 215 15.10 21.66 -12.99
C VAL A 215 15.69 23.08 -12.92
N ILE A 216 16.48 23.38 -11.88
CA ILE A 216 17.19 24.65 -11.76
C ILE A 216 18.40 24.58 -12.70
N PRO A 217 18.49 25.48 -13.70
CA PRO A 217 19.56 25.43 -14.70
C PRO A 217 20.94 25.28 -14.04
N ARG A 218 21.71 24.28 -14.47
CA ARG A 218 23.06 24.07 -13.95
C ARG A 218 24.02 25.13 -14.46
N PHE A 219 23.80 25.58 -15.69
CA PHE A 219 24.51 26.67 -16.35
C PHE A 219 23.57 27.85 -16.63
N CYS A 220 24.08 29.05 -16.41
CA CYS A 220 23.49 30.29 -16.87
C CYS A 220 24.60 31.34 -17.02
N SER A 221 24.44 32.24 -17.97
CA SER A 221 25.46 33.23 -18.31
C SER A 221 24.80 34.46 -18.91
N TRP A 222 25.15 35.66 -18.46
CA TRP A 222 24.61 36.92 -18.98
C TRP A 222 25.71 37.76 -19.63
N LEU A 223 25.46 38.33 -20.80
CA LEU A 223 26.29 39.41 -21.32
C LEU A 223 26.09 40.66 -20.45
N VAL A 224 27.15 41.10 -19.77
CA VAL A 224 27.11 42.24 -18.82
C VAL A 224 27.95 43.41 -19.30
N GLU A 225 29.01 43.16 -20.08
CA GLU A 225 29.85 44.23 -20.59
C GLU A 225 29.18 44.91 -21.80
N ASP A 226 29.08 46.24 -21.77
CA ASP A 226 28.43 47.04 -22.82
C ASP A 226 28.95 46.73 -24.24
N ASN A 227 30.23 46.40 -24.36
CA ASN A 227 30.84 46.04 -25.65
C ASN A 227 30.30 44.71 -26.19
N GLU A 228 30.13 43.71 -25.33
CA GLU A 228 29.61 42.39 -25.72
C GLU A 228 28.13 42.47 -26.09
N VAL A 229 27.35 43.23 -25.31
CA VAL A 229 25.92 43.47 -25.59
C VAL A 229 25.75 44.20 -26.92
N LYS A 230 26.48 45.30 -27.13
CA LYS A 230 26.47 46.03 -28.40
C LYS A 230 26.92 45.15 -29.57
N LEU A 231 27.92 44.30 -29.37
CA LEU A 231 28.40 43.37 -30.40
C LEU A 231 27.32 42.34 -30.76
N SER A 232 26.62 41.80 -29.77
CA SER A 232 25.52 40.85 -30.00
C SER A 232 24.32 41.48 -30.69
N GLU A 233 23.96 42.70 -30.31
CA GLU A 233 22.87 43.44 -30.95
C GLU A 233 23.21 43.82 -32.39
N LYS A 234 24.43 44.32 -32.63
CA LYS A 234 24.92 44.63 -33.98
C LYS A 234 24.96 43.39 -34.87
N THR A 235 25.47 42.27 -34.35
CA THR A 235 25.51 41.00 -35.10
C THR A 235 24.11 40.57 -35.54
N LEU A 236 23.11 40.68 -34.65
CA LEU A 236 21.73 40.34 -34.98
C LEU A 236 21.08 41.33 -35.97
N GLN A 237 21.40 42.63 -35.87
CA GLN A 237 20.88 43.66 -36.77
C GLN A 237 21.50 43.56 -38.17
N GLU A 238 22.82 43.43 -38.26
CA GLU A 238 23.54 43.29 -39.53
C GLU A 238 23.09 42.04 -40.28
N MET A 239 22.97 40.90 -39.59
CA MET A 239 22.53 39.64 -40.19
C MET A 239 21.07 39.63 -40.65
N LYS A 240 20.22 40.54 -40.15
CA LYS A 240 18.83 40.72 -40.61
C LYS A 240 18.69 41.68 -41.79
N VAL A 241 19.62 42.63 -41.93
CA VAL A 241 19.56 43.71 -42.92
C VAL A 241 20.37 43.35 -44.19
N SER A 242 21.49 42.63 -44.06
CA SER A 242 22.28 42.19 -45.20
C SER A 242 21.61 41.01 -45.92
N LYS A 243 21.30 41.15 -47.22
CA LYS A 243 20.79 40.04 -48.05
C LYS A 243 21.81 38.90 -48.23
N GLU A 244 23.09 39.20 -48.06
CA GLU A 244 24.20 38.26 -48.22
C GLU A 244 25.25 38.51 -47.12
N CYS A 245 25.65 37.46 -46.42
CA CYS A 245 26.66 37.49 -45.35
C CYS A 245 27.61 36.29 -45.45
N PHE A 246 28.55 36.12 -44.51
CA PHE A 246 29.48 34.98 -44.52
C PHE A 246 28.79 33.61 -44.33
N LEU A 247 27.56 33.57 -43.79
CA LEU A 247 26.70 32.37 -43.76
C LEU A 247 25.87 32.19 -45.04
N GLY A 248 26.09 33.02 -46.06
CA GLY A 248 25.35 33.04 -47.31
C GLY A 248 24.14 33.97 -47.28
N THR A 249 23.20 33.70 -48.18
CA THR A 249 21.93 34.43 -48.31
C THR A 249 20.98 34.08 -47.17
N PHE A 250 20.33 35.10 -46.60
CA PHE A 250 19.30 34.92 -45.57
C PHE A 250 18.08 34.21 -46.18
N LEU A 251 17.65 33.13 -45.54
CA LEU A 251 16.46 32.37 -45.96
C LEU A 251 15.26 32.79 -45.12
N THR A 252 15.30 32.51 -43.81
CA THR A 252 14.18 32.80 -42.90
C THR A 252 14.63 32.86 -41.44
N GLY A 253 13.76 33.34 -40.55
CA GLY A 253 14.04 33.33 -39.11
C GLY A 253 12.78 33.43 -38.25
N GLY A 254 12.85 32.92 -37.03
CA GLY A 254 11.68 32.88 -36.15
C GLY A 254 12.02 32.50 -34.71
N LYS A 255 11.03 32.73 -33.84
CA LYS A 255 11.12 32.51 -32.39
C LYS A 255 10.60 31.14 -31.99
N GLY A 256 11.00 30.68 -30.81
CA GLY A 256 10.46 29.48 -30.18
C GLY A 256 11.07 28.17 -30.69
N ALA A 257 12.34 28.21 -31.12
CA ALA A 257 13.14 27.02 -31.38
C ALA A 257 13.88 26.60 -30.11
N TYR A 258 14.05 25.29 -29.91
CA TYR A 258 14.72 24.76 -28.73
C TYR A 258 16.03 24.09 -29.12
N LEU A 259 17.13 24.48 -28.48
CA LEU A 259 18.44 23.88 -28.68
C LEU A 259 18.71 22.83 -27.60
N TYR A 260 19.01 21.62 -28.06
CA TYR A 260 19.44 20.49 -27.25
C TYR A 260 20.89 20.11 -27.62
N SER A 261 21.65 19.69 -26.62
CA SER A 261 22.99 19.10 -26.80
C SER A 261 23.00 17.68 -26.25
N SER A 262 23.95 16.89 -26.73
CA SER A 262 24.35 15.60 -26.15
C SER A 262 24.88 15.71 -24.72
N ASN A 263 25.27 16.90 -24.27
CA ASN A 263 25.71 17.09 -22.90
C ASN A 263 24.55 16.90 -21.91
N SER A 264 24.63 15.84 -21.10
CA SER A 264 23.69 15.51 -20.02
C SER A 264 23.50 16.61 -18.96
N GLN A 265 24.43 17.58 -18.90
CA GLN A 265 24.38 18.74 -18.02
C GLN A 265 23.56 19.91 -18.57
N SER A 266 23.34 19.95 -19.89
CA SER A 266 22.65 21.05 -20.56
C SER A 266 21.14 20.90 -20.41
N CYS A 267 20.46 22.00 -20.07
CA CYS A 267 19.01 22.09 -20.17
C CYS A 267 18.65 22.56 -21.59
N PRO A 268 17.49 22.16 -22.12
CA PRO A 268 17.03 22.71 -23.40
C PRO A 268 16.85 24.22 -23.30
N GLU A 269 17.42 24.95 -24.25
CA GLU A 269 17.36 26.42 -24.28
C GLU A 269 16.43 26.90 -25.39
N GLU A 270 15.47 27.76 -25.05
CA GLU A 270 14.57 28.40 -26.00
C GLU A 270 15.23 29.65 -26.59
N GLY A 271 15.26 29.76 -27.91
CA GLY A 271 15.84 30.91 -28.60
C GLY A 271 15.23 31.19 -29.97
N ASP A 272 15.80 32.20 -30.62
CA ASP A 272 15.43 32.62 -31.96
C ASP A 272 16.42 31.99 -32.95
N VAL A 273 15.92 31.25 -33.94
CA VAL A 273 16.75 30.62 -34.98
C VAL A 273 16.59 31.34 -36.30
N HIS A 274 17.70 31.59 -36.98
CA HIS A 274 17.77 32.21 -38.30
C HIS A 274 18.59 31.32 -39.23
N PHE A 275 18.03 30.99 -40.39
CA PHE A 275 18.61 30.08 -41.38
C PHE A 275 19.17 30.85 -42.58
N PHE A 276 20.35 30.43 -43.03
CA PHE A 276 21.03 30.97 -44.21
C PHE A 276 21.40 29.83 -45.16
N SER A 277 21.76 30.14 -46.41
CA SER A 277 22.11 29.10 -47.39
C SER A 277 23.34 28.26 -47.03
N ARG A 278 24.29 28.81 -46.25
CA ARG A 278 25.53 28.15 -45.82
C ARG A 278 25.68 27.98 -44.31
N GLY A 279 24.62 28.14 -43.52
CA GLY A 279 24.68 27.94 -42.07
C GLY A 279 23.46 28.46 -41.32
N LEU A 280 23.54 28.50 -40.00
CA LEU A 280 22.48 29.03 -39.15
C LEU A 280 23.03 29.86 -37.99
N LEU A 281 22.16 30.71 -37.45
CA LEU A 281 22.38 31.54 -36.29
C LEU A 281 21.32 31.21 -35.25
N PHE A 282 21.74 30.80 -34.05
CA PHE A 282 20.86 30.66 -32.90
C PHE A 282 21.12 31.81 -31.94
N PHE A 283 20.10 32.60 -31.64
CA PHE A 283 20.19 33.74 -30.73
C PHE A 283 19.50 33.39 -29.41
N HIS A 284 20.27 33.44 -28.32
CA HIS A 284 19.76 33.26 -26.98
C HIS A 284 19.85 34.56 -26.19
N ARG A 285 18.80 34.85 -25.40
CA ARG A 285 18.67 36.12 -24.66
C ARG A 285 19.76 36.38 -23.61
N HIS A 286 20.45 35.33 -23.15
CA HIS A 286 21.39 35.43 -22.04
C HIS A 286 22.86 35.49 -22.48
N HIS A 287 23.29 34.65 -23.43
CA HIS A 287 24.68 34.62 -23.91
C HIS A 287 24.88 35.01 -25.38
N GLY A 288 23.84 35.58 -26.00
CA GLY A 288 23.94 36.16 -27.33
C GLY A 288 23.90 35.14 -28.46
N SER A 289 24.57 35.48 -29.56
CA SER A 289 24.54 34.73 -30.82
C SER A 289 25.49 33.53 -30.84
N ILE A 290 24.97 32.38 -31.25
CA ILE A 290 25.73 31.17 -31.61
C ILE A 290 25.69 31.03 -33.13
N ILE A 291 26.86 31.08 -33.76
CA ILE A 291 27.01 31.04 -35.21
C ILE A 291 27.50 29.64 -35.61
N ILE A 292 26.72 28.93 -36.43
CA ILE A 292 27.05 27.59 -36.93
C ILE A 292 27.18 27.65 -38.45
N SER A 293 28.42 27.76 -38.94
CA SER A 293 28.72 27.64 -40.39
C SER A 293 28.70 26.17 -40.83
N LYS A 294 28.22 25.90 -42.05
CA LYS A 294 28.33 24.57 -42.69
C LYS A 294 29.77 24.09 -42.85
N ASP A 295 30.76 24.99 -42.83
CA ASP A 295 32.19 24.61 -42.91
C ASP A 295 32.63 23.76 -41.69
N TYR A 296 31.91 23.89 -40.57
CA TYR A 296 32.13 23.15 -39.34
C TYR A 296 31.21 21.94 -39.17
N ILE A 297 30.28 21.70 -40.11
CA ILE A 297 29.30 20.64 -40.04
C ILE A 297 29.81 19.39 -40.79
N ASN A 298 29.54 18.21 -40.24
CA ASN A 298 29.78 16.92 -40.91
C ASN A 298 28.55 16.44 -41.66
N SER A 299 27.38 16.49 -41.01
CA SER A 299 26.10 16.10 -41.58
C SER A 299 24.96 16.90 -40.96
N VAL A 300 23.91 17.12 -41.75
CA VAL A 300 22.63 17.68 -41.27
C VAL A 300 21.52 16.72 -41.66
N SER A 301 20.77 16.26 -40.66
CA SER A 301 19.64 15.37 -40.84
C SER A 301 18.36 15.99 -40.28
N PHE A 302 17.21 15.62 -40.83
CA PHE A 302 15.91 16.13 -40.41
C PHE A 302 14.94 14.98 -40.15
N TYR A 303 14.27 15.05 -39.01
CA TYR A 303 13.25 14.08 -38.60
C TYR A 303 11.99 14.82 -38.16
N ASP A 304 10.84 14.48 -38.75
CA ASP A 304 9.52 15.05 -38.43
C ASP A 304 8.45 14.00 -38.12
N GLY A 305 8.81 12.71 -38.14
CA GLY A 305 7.90 11.60 -37.90
C GLY A 305 6.70 11.50 -38.86
N ASN A 306 6.71 12.25 -39.98
CA ASN A 306 5.62 12.33 -40.96
C ASN A 306 4.24 12.72 -40.37
N SER A 307 4.18 13.38 -39.20
CA SER A 307 2.91 13.79 -38.56
C SER A 307 3.00 15.19 -37.96
N THR A 308 1.92 15.97 -38.09
CA THR A 308 1.80 17.30 -37.46
C THR A 308 1.66 17.27 -35.93
N SER A 309 1.66 16.08 -35.33
CA SER A 309 1.69 15.86 -33.87
C SER A 309 3.10 15.59 -33.32
N ILE A 310 4.09 15.34 -34.20
CA ILE A 310 5.46 14.98 -33.82
C ILE A 310 6.36 16.19 -33.95
N VAL A 311 7.20 16.45 -32.94
CA VAL A 311 8.16 17.56 -32.98
C VAL A 311 9.21 17.34 -34.07
N ALA A 312 9.42 18.35 -34.90
CA ALA A 312 10.46 18.31 -35.92
C ALA A 312 11.82 18.58 -35.29
N ALA A 313 12.81 17.78 -35.64
CA ALA A 313 14.17 17.83 -35.12
C ALA A 313 15.18 17.96 -36.27
N LEU A 314 15.96 19.04 -36.23
CA LEU A 314 17.13 19.25 -37.07
C LEU A 314 18.37 18.79 -36.30
N LEU A 315 18.99 17.73 -36.79
CA LEU A 315 20.12 17.02 -36.21
C LEU A 315 21.41 17.52 -36.90
N ILE A 316 22.34 18.06 -36.11
CA ILE A 316 23.58 18.67 -36.61
C ILE A 316 24.76 17.95 -35.98
N ASP A 317 25.45 17.14 -36.78
CA ASP A 317 26.73 16.55 -36.40
C ASP A 317 27.85 17.50 -36.81
N PHE A 318 28.73 17.86 -35.88
CA PHE A 318 29.73 18.90 -36.11
C PHE A 318 31.18 18.43 -35.86
N ARG A 319 32.14 19.15 -36.43
CA ARG A 319 33.58 18.94 -36.23
C ARG A 319 34.03 19.60 -34.93
N SER A 320 35.03 19.03 -34.27
CA SER A 320 35.59 19.59 -33.03
C SER A 320 36.08 21.05 -33.15
N SER A 321 36.37 21.52 -34.36
CA SER A 321 36.67 22.93 -34.65
C SER A 321 35.51 23.90 -34.38
N LEU A 322 34.26 23.43 -34.22
CA LEU A 322 33.13 24.25 -33.80
C LEU A 322 33.11 24.53 -32.29
N LEU A 323 33.78 23.71 -31.47
CA LEU A 323 33.72 23.83 -30.00
C LEU A 323 34.10 25.23 -29.47
N PRO A 324 35.10 25.95 -30.02
CA PRO A 324 35.39 27.33 -29.61
C PRO A 324 34.26 28.33 -29.90
N HIS A 325 33.35 28.01 -30.83
CA HIS A 325 32.19 28.82 -31.22
C HIS A 325 30.90 28.39 -30.51
N LEU A 326 30.96 27.34 -29.68
CA LEU A 326 29.85 26.88 -28.86
C LEU A 326 30.10 27.16 -27.38
N PRO A 327 29.08 27.61 -26.63
CA PRO A 327 29.15 27.66 -25.19
C PRO A 327 29.58 26.33 -24.57
N VAL A 328 30.37 26.38 -23.49
CA VAL A 328 30.95 25.18 -22.84
C VAL A 328 29.88 24.17 -22.41
N GLN A 329 28.70 24.63 -22.00
CA GLN A 329 27.60 23.73 -21.62
C GLN A 329 27.08 22.86 -22.78
N PHE A 330 27.33 23.24 -24.04
CA PHE A 330 26.93 22.45 -25.20
C PHE A 330 28.04 21.53 -25.72
N HIS A 331 29.20 21.50 -25.06
CA HIS A 331 30.28 20.59 -25.39
C HIS A 331 29.89 19.18 -24.92
N GLY A 332 29.70 18.26 -25.85
CA GLY A 332 29.32 16.87 -25.57
C GLY A 332 30.24 15.88 -26.28
N SER A 333 30.28 14.63 -25.80
CA SER A 333 31.16 13.60 -26.34
C SER A 333 30.80 13.16 -27.77
N SER A 334 29.53 13.29 -28.16
CA SER A 334 29.05 12.90 -29.50
C SER A 334 29.10 14.03 -30.53
N ASN A 335 29.62 15.22 -30.18
CA ASN A 335 29.73 16.39 -31.07
C ASN A 335 28.45 16.62 -31.91
N PHE A 336 27.32 16.62 -31.21
CA PHE A 336 25.98 16.61 -31.78
C PHE A 336 25.09 17.68 -31.13
N LEU A 337 24.31 18.40 -31.95
CA LEU A 337 23.25 19.33 -31.54
C LEU A 337 21.92 18.99 -32.20
N MET A 338 20.83 19.22 -31.48
CA MET A 338 19.47 19.08 -32.00
C MET A 338 18.69 20.38 -31.83
N ILE A 339 18.20 20.94 -32.93
CA ILE A 339 17.27 22.07 -32.92
C ILE A 339 15.86 21.54 -33.12
N VAL A 340 15.00 21.74 -32.14
CA VAL A 340 13.61 21.30 -32.16
C VAL A 340 12.70 22.45 -32.56
N LEU A 341 11.83 22.20 -33.54
CA LEU A 341 10.80 23.10 -34.01
C LEU A 341 9.44 22.50 -33.69
N PHE A 342 8.64 23.21 -32.89
CA PHE A 342 7.32 22.72 -32.54
C PHE A 342 6.35 22.75 -33.73
N PRO A 343 5.52 21.71 -33.91
CA PRO A 343 4.54 21.67 -34.98
C PRO A 343 3.62 22.88 -34.95
N LYS A 344 3.22 23.35 -36.13
CA LYS A 344 2.33 24.51 -36.32
C LYS A 344 2.88 25.85 -35.82
N SER A 345 4.12 25.90 -35.30
CA SER A 345 4.79 27.17 -35.01
C SER A 345 5.14 27.91 -36.30
N LYS A 346 5.28 29.24 -36.23
CA LYS A 346 5.66 30.07 -37.39
C LYS A 346 7.01 29.63 -37.97
N ILE A 347 7.97 29.30 -37.09
CA ILE A 347 9.30 28.88 -37.52
C ILE A 347 9.30 27.48 -38.15
N TYR A 348 8.45 26.57 -37.67
CA TYR A 348 8.22 25.29 -38.32
C TYR A 348 7.70 25.47 -39.74
N GLN A 349 6.67 26.30 -39.94
CA GLN A 349 6.11 26.57 -41.27
C GLN A 349 7.15 27.21 -42.20
N ALA A 350 7.88 28.20 -41.70
CA ALA A 350 8.94 28.90 -42.43
C ALA A 350 10.09 27.96 -42.84
N PHE A 351 10.44 26.99 -41.99
CA PHE A 351 11.48 26.02 -42.32
C PHE A 351 11.11 25.18 -43.55
N TYR A 352 9.87 24.67 -43.63
CA TYR A 352 9.43 23.89 -44.79
C TYR A 352 9.30 24.74 -46.06
N SER A 353 8.82 25.98 -45.96
CA SER A 353 8.62 26.85 -47.14
C SER A 353 9.92 27.40 -47.71
N GLU A 354 10.86 27.79 -46.85
CA GLU A 354 12.01 28.64 -47.23
C GLU A 354 13.38 27.97 -47.03
N VAL A 355 13.50 26.91 -46.21
CA VAL A 355 14.80 26.30 -45.86
C VAL A 355 14.98 24.88 -46.39
N PHE A 356 13.91 24.07 -46.35
CA PHE A 356 13.97 22.65 -46.67
C PHE A 356 14.51 22.36 -48.08
N SER A 357 13.93 22.96 -49.12
CA SER A 357 14.35 22.74 -50.51
C SER A 357 15.77 23.28 -50.80
N PRO A 358 16.14 24.53 -50.44
CA PRO A 358 17.49 25.04 -50.66
C PRO A 358 18.60 24.25 -49.96
N TRP A 359 18.30 23.64 -48.81
CA TRP A 359 19.29 22.81 -48.11
C TRP A 359 19.35 21.38 -48.63
N GLN A 360 18.34 20.89 -49.34
CA GLN A 360 18.32 19.57 -49.97
C GLN A 360 19.05 19.56 -51.33
N GLN A 361 18.89 20.61 -52.15
CA GLN A 361 19.35 20.67 -53.55
C GLN A 361 20.80 21.17 -53.74
N GLN A 362 21.72 20.87 -52.81
CA GLN A 362 23.10 21.39 -52.87
C GLN A 362 24.09 20.50 -53.63
N ASP A 363 25.06 21.13 -54.30
CA ASP A 363 26.13 20.48 -55.08
C ASP A 363 27.08 19.60 -54.26
N ASN A 364 27.11 19.78 -52.92
CA ASN A 364 27.90 18.95 -52.00
C ASN A 364 27.02 17.89 -51.29
N PRO A 365 27.09 16.60 -51.69
CA PRO A 365 26.22 15.55 -51.17
C PRO A 365 26.44 15.18 -49.68
N GLY A 366 27.54 15.64 -49.07
CA GLY A 366 27.82 15.46 -47.64
C GLY A 366 27.15 16.49 -46.72
N LEU A 367 26.79 17.66 -47.25
CA LEU A 367 26.23 18.80 -46.50
C LEU A 367 24.78 19.13 -46.89
N SER A 368 24.19 18.33 -47.78
CA SER A 368 22.76 18.40 -48.10
C SER A 368 21.92 17.81 -46.96
N LEU A 369 20.74 18.41 -46.75
CA LEU A 369 19.79 17.98 -45.73
C LEU A 369 19.25 16.58 -46.04
N LYS A 370 19.48 15.62 -45.12
CA LYS A 370 18.97 14.25 -45.25
C LYS A 370 17.74 14.04 -44.39
N VAL A 371 16.62 13.65 -45.00
CA VAL A 371 15.42 13.24 -44.25
C VAL A 371 15.63 11.80 -43.76
N ILE A 372 15.45 11.57 -42.47
CA ILE A 372 15.61 10.26 -41.85
C ILE A 372 14.28 9.79 -41.24
N GLN A 373 14.08 8.48 -41.20
CA GLN A 373 12.99 7.85 -40.45
C GLN A 373 13.44 7.53 -39.02
N GLU A 374 12.53 7.08 -38.17
CA GLU A 374 12.81 6.81 -36.75
C GLU A 374 13.96 5.80 -36.55
N ASP A 375 14.08 4.79 -37.42
CA ASP A 375 15.17 3.80 -37.39
C ASP A 375 16.56 4.40 -37.67
N GLY A 376 16.61 5.58 -38.30
CA GLY A 376 17.85 6.31 -38.56
C GLY A 376 18.39 7.11 -37.37
N LEU A 377 17.62 7.22 -36.28
CA LEU A 377 18.04 7.92 -35.06
C LEU A 377 18.88 7.01 -34.16
N SER A 378 20.02 7.50 -33.68
CA SER A 378 20.79 6.83 -32.63
C SER A 378 19.99 6.75 -31.31
N VAL A 379 20.38 5.85 -30.40
CA VAL A 379 19.73 5.70 -29.09
C VAL A 379 19.72 7.02 -28.30
N GLU A 380 20.81 7.80 -28.39
CA GLU A 380 20.92 9.11 -27.75
C GLU A 380 19.96 10.14 -28.37
N GLN A 381 19.90 10.21 -29.71
CA GLN A 381 18.99 11.10 -30.44
C GLN A 381 17.53 10.75 -30.18
N LYS A 382 17.17 9.46 -30.15
CA LYS A 382 15.82 8.99 -29.78
C LYS A 382 15.45 9.47 -28.37
N ARG A 383 16.35 9.31 -27.40
CA ARG A 383 16.12 9.77 -26.01
C ARG A 383 15.88 11.28 -25.93
N LEU A 384 16.68 12.09 -26.64
CA LEU A 384 16.50 13.55 -26.64
C LEU A 384 15.21 13.96 -27.36
N HIS A 385 14.88 13.33 -28.48
CA HIS A 385 13.65 13.58 -29.22
C HIS A 385 12.41 13.23 -28.39
N SER A 386 12.37 12.07 -27.73
CA SER A 386 11.26 11.68 -26.84
C SER A 386 11.05 12.70 -25.72
N ARG A 387 12.12 13.22 -25.11
CA ARG A 387 12.03 14.30 -24.11
C ARG A 387 11.43 15.58 -24.69
N ALA A 388 11.86 15.97 -25.88
CA ALA A 388 11.30 17.14 -26.55
C ALA A 388 9.81 16.95 -26.92
N GLN A 389 9.42 15.73 -27.30
CA GLN A 389 8.03 15.36 -27.59
C GLN A 389 7.16 15.38 -26.33
N GLU A 390 7.64 14.87 -25.20
CA GLU A 390 6.96 14.94 -23.91
C GLU A 390 6.76 16.39 -23.48
N PHE A 391 7.81 17.21 -23.62
CA PHE A 391 7.76 18.64 -23.32
C PHE A 391 6.76 19.39 -24.20
N PHE A 392 6.73 19.13 -25.51
CA PHE A 392 5.73 19.69 -26.42
C PHE A 392 4.31 19.23 -26.09
N SER A 393 4.11 17.94 -25.83
CA SER A 393 2.82 17.37 -25.45
C SER A 393 2.29 18.05 -24.19
N ALA A 394 3.17 18.28 -23.21
CA ALA A 394 2.84 18.99 -22.00
C ALA A 394 2.38 20.44 -22.31
N LEU A 395 3.10 21.17 -23.16
CA LEU A 395 2.77 22.57 -23.49
C LEU A 395 1.54 22.77 -24.40
N SER A 396 1.10 21.74 -25.14
CA SER A 396 0.10 21.89 -26.23
C SER A 396 -1.38 21.80 -25.81
N HIS A 397 -1.70 21.73 -24.51
CA HIS A 397 -3.08 21.53 -24.03
C HIS A 397 -3.88 22.85 -23.93
N PRO A 398 -5.21 22.83 -24.18
CA PRO A 398 -6.04 24.05 -24.18
C PRO A 398 -6.12 24.72 -22.81
N ALA A 399 -6.17 26.06 -22.81
CA ALA A 399 -6.33 26.89 -21.63
C ALA A 399 -7.71 26.67 -20.97
N GLY A 400 -7.81 25.73 -20.03
CA GLY A 400 -9.05 25.47 -19.28
C GLY A 400 -8.90 24.43 -18.16
N GLU A 401 -8.03 23.43 -18.34
CA GLU A 401 -7.73 22.45 -17.29
C GLU A 401 -6.57 22.93 -16.41
N LYS A 402 -6.84 23.15 -15.12
CA LYS A 402 -5.79 23.39 -14.13
C LYS A 402 -4.89 22.16 -14.09
N TRP A 403 -3.63 22.32 -14.48
CA TRP A 403 -2.62 21.28 -14.31
C TRP A 403 -2.54 20.85 -12.85
N SER A 404 -2.30 19.55 -12.61
CA SER A 404 -1.51 19.18 -11.44
C SER A 404 -0.06 19.58 -11.73
N SER A 405 0.56 20.37 -10.85
CA SER A 405 1.96 20.79 -10.98
C SER A 405 2.93 19.62 -11.24
N LEU A 406 2.53 18.40 -10.87
CA LEU A 406 3.24 17.15 -11.08
C LEU A 406 3.46 16.82 -12.58
N LYS A 407 2.46 17.00 -13.45
CA LYS A 407 2.60 16.67 -14.89
C LYS A 407 3.64 17.56 -15.59
N LEU A 408 3.78 18.82 -15.17
CA LEU A 408 4.79 19.75 -15.71
C LEU A 408 6.19 19.38 -15.23
N LEU A 409 6.27 18.90 -14.00
CA LEU A 409 7.52 18.42 -13.43
C LEU A 409 7.96 17.12 -14.11
N SER A 410 7.06 16.17 -14.39
CA SER A 410 7.39 14.95 -15.13
C SER A 410 7.96 15.25 -16.53
N ALA A 411 7.42 16.26 -17.24
CA ALA A 411 7.97 16.69 -18.53
C ALA A 411 9.38 17.31 -18.44
N LYS A 412 9.74 17.92 -17.30
CA LYS A 412 11.07 18.49 -17.05
C LYS A 412 12.04 17.50 -16.39
N LEU A 413 11.51 16.46 -15.75
CA LEU A 413 12.22 15.40 -15.06
C LEU A 413 11.64 14.06 -15.54
N PRO A 414 12.03 13.57 -16.73
CA PRO A 414 11.44 12.36 -17.32
C PRO A 414 11.65 11.11 -16.46
N GLU A 415 12.65 11.11 -15.57
CA GLU A 415 12.92 10.02 -14.64
C GLU A 415 11.99 10.01 -13.41
N LEU A 416 11.14 11.05 -13.23
CA LEU A 416 10.26 11.22 -12.07
C LEU A 416 9.20 10.13 -11.97
N ASP A 417 8.49 9.82 -13.05
CA ASP A 417 7.39 8.86 -13.00
C ASP A 417 7.89 7.45 -12.64
N TRP A 418 9.00 7.04 -13.27
CA TRP A 418 9.71 5.80 -12.93
C TRP A 418 10.20 5.79 -11.49
N PHE A 419 10.83 6.88 -11.05
CA PHE A 419 11.31 7.00 -9.67
C PHE A 419 10.17 6.90 -8.66
N LEU A 420 9.02 7.53 -8.89
CA LEU A 420 7.87 7.46 -7.99
C LEU A 420 7.31 6.03 -7.90
N GLN A 421 7.26 5.30 -9.01
CA GLN A 421 6.85 3.89 -9.01
C GLN A 421 7.81 3.04 -8.18
N HIS A 422 9.12 3.20 -8.38
CA HIS A 422 10.15 2.50 -7.60
C HIS A 422 10.12 2.91 -6.12
N PHE A 423 9.99 4.21 -5.84
CA PHE A 423 9.96 4.77 -4.51
C PHE A 423 8.79 4.25 -3.69
N SER A 424 7.60 4.15 -4.29
CA SER A 424 6.39 3.64 -3.63
C SER A 424 6.54 2.23 -3.06
N VAL A 425 7.37 1.39 -3.69
CA VAL A 425 7.67 0.04 -3.20
C VAL A 425 8.75 0.11 -2.12
N SER A 426 9.82 0.88 -2.35
CA SER A 426 10.93 1.00 -1.39
C SER A 426 10.54 1.64 -0.06
N SER A 427 9.52 2.50 -0.05
CA SER A 427 9.16 3.31 1.12
C SER A 427 8.34 2.55 2.16
N ILE A 428 7.82 1.37 1.81
CA ILE A 428 6.88 0.62 2.66
C ILE A 428 7.61 -0.31 3.61
N SER A 429 8.64 -1.02 3.12
CA SER A 429 9.38 -1.98 3.91
C SER A 429 10.72 -2.34 3.26
N GLN A 430 11.64 -2.83 4.09
CA GLN A 430 12.90 -3.43 3.66
C GLN A 430 12.78 -4.93 3.35
N GLU A 431 11.58 -5.52 3.46
CA GLU A 431 11.39 -6.93 3.13
C GLU A 431 11.64 -7.20 1.63
N PRO A 432 12.33 -8.29 1.27
CA PRO A 432 12.71 -8.56 -0.11
C PRO A 432 11.51 -8.95 -0.97
N VAL A 433 11.50 -8.48 -2.22
CA VAL A 433 10.51 -8.84 -3.24
C VAL A 433 11.07 -9.85 -4.22
N MET A 434 10.24 -10.76 -4.72
CA MET A 434 10.69 -11.74 -5.71
C MET A 434 11.00 -11.08 -7.06
N ARG A 435 12.14 -11.46 -7.69
CA ARG A 435 12.57 -10.93 -9.00
C ARG A 435 11.50 -11.06 -10.07
N THR A 436 10.75 -12.16 -10.08
CA THR A 436 9.65 -12.41 -11.01
C THR A 436 8.47 -11.45 -10.84
N HIS A 437 8.32 -10.83 -9.67
CA HIS A 437 7.23 -9.90 -9.36
C HIS A 437 7.64 -8.44 -9.54
N LEU A 438 8.95 -8.14 -9.62
CA LEU A 438 9.45 -6.78 -9.72
C LEU A 438 8.87 -5.98 -10.92
N PRO A 439 8.73 -6.53 -12.15
CA PRO A 439 8.13 -5.79 -13.26
C PRO A 439 6.71 -5.32 -12.97
N VAL A 440 5.89 -6.17 -12.33
CA VAL A 440 4.53 -5.85 -11.88
C VAL A 440 4.55 -4.76 -10.79
N LEU A 441 5.50 -4.85 -9.86
CA LEU A 441 5.74 -3.84 -8.82
C LEU A 441 6.30 -2.52 -9.35
N LEU A 442 6.81 -2.49 -10.58
CA LEU A 442 7.25 -1.26 -11.22
C LEU A 442 6.30 -0.82 -12.33
N GLN A 443 5.11 -1.45 -12.44
CA GLN A 443 4.09 -1.15 -13.46
C GLN A 443 4.66 -1.13 -14.89
N GLN A 444 5.66 -1.97 -15.15
CA GLN A 444 6.21 -2.14 -16.48
C GLN A 444 5.20 -2.89 -17.34
N ALA A 445 5.02 -2.46 -18.59
CA ALA A 445 4.19 -3.18 -19.56
C ALA A 445 4.66 -4.63 -19.61
N GLU A 446 3.72 -5.57 -19.42
CA GLU A 446 4.05 -6.99 -19.37
C GLU A 446 4.78 -7.38 -20.65
N ILE A 447 6.03 -7.85 -20.51
CA ILE A 447 6.54 -8.84 -21.45
C ILE A 447 5.64 -10.03 -21.18
N SER A 448 4.68 -10.28 -22.08
CA SER A 448 3.75 -11.38 -21.97
C SER A 448 4.52 -12.63 -21.56
N PRO A 449 4.32 -13.16 -20.33
CA PRO A 449 4.88 -14.44 -20.03
C PRO A 449 4.21 -15.39 -21.03
N ALA A 450 5.02 -15.98 -21.92
CA ALA A 450 4.56 -17.01 -22.84
C ALA A 450 3.61 -17.92 -22.05
N HIS A 451 2.34 -17.98 -22.46
CA HIS A 451 1.27 -18.73 -21.78
C HIS A 451 1.84 -20.05 -21.26
N ARG A 452 2.22 -20.08 -19.97
CA ARG A 452 2.64 -21.33 -19.37
C ARG A 452 1.35 -22.09 -19.18
N LEU A 453 1.20 -23.16 -19.94
CA LEU A 453 0.21 -24.21 -19.73
C LEU A 453 0.44 -24.82 -18.33
N GLU A 454 0.05 -24.12 -17.27
CA GLU A 454 -0.07 -24.68 -15.91
C GLU A 454 -1.45 -25.34 -15.77
N ASN A 455 -1.76 -26.29 -16.66
CA ASN A 455 -3.09 -26.91 -16.72
C ASN A 455 -3.36 -27.95 -15.62
N ASP A 456 -2.37 -28.29 -14.78
CA ASP A 456 -2.49 -29.37 -13.77
C ASP A 456 -2.47 -28.89 -12.30
N LYS A 457 -2.46 -27.58 -12.01
CA LYS A 457 -2.54 -27.09 -10.62
C LYS A 457 -3.94 -27.20 -10.03
N VAL A 458 -4.02 -27.53 -8.74
CA VAL A 458 -5.26 -27.50 -7.96
C VAL A 458 -5.57 -26.06 -7.56
N ILE A 459 -6.73 -25.57 -8.01
CA ILE A 459 -7.19 -24.21 -7.69
C ILE A 459 -7.85 -24.18 -6.33
N ILE A 460 -7.34 -23.32 -5.44
CA ILE A 460 -7.88 -23.04 -4.11
C ILE A 460 -8.77 -21.80 -4.19
N ASN A 461 -10.03 -21.93 -3.81
CA ASN A 461 -10.93 -20.80 -3.59
C ASN A 461 -11.21 -20.68 -2.09
N ILE A 462 -10.94 -19.50 -1.53
CA ILE A 462 -11.07 -19.26 -0.09
C ILE A 462 -12.38 -18.51 0.15
N VAL A 463 -13.24 -19.07 1.00
CA VAL A 463 -14.46 -18.43 1.47
C VAL A 463 -14.30 -18.17 2.96
N THR A 464 -14.32 -16.90 3.37
CA THR A 464 -14.15 -16.51 4.76
C THR A 464 -15.23 -15.56 5.26
N GLY A 465 -15.25 -15.26 6.55
CA GLY A 465 -16.02 -14.18 7.14
C GLY A 465 -16.15 -14.36 8.65
N LEU A 466 -16.74 -13.35 9.29
CA LEU A 466 -17.03 -13.38 10.72
C LEU A 466 -18.01 -14.50 11.10
N PRO A 467 -18.04 -14.95 12.37
CA PRO A 467 -19.02 -15.93 12.81
C PRO A 467 -20.46 -15.49 12.49
N GLY A 468 -21.24 -16.39 11.89
CA GLY A 468 -22.62 -16.12 11.47
C GLY A 468 -22.78 -15.45 10.10
N CYS A 469 -21.71 -15.29 9.33
CA CYS A 469 -21.75 -14.68 7.98
C CYS A 469 -22.35 -15.55 6.87
N HIS A 470 -22.93 -16.70 7.19
CA HIS A 470 -23.45 -17.67 6.22
C HIS A 470 -22.45 -18.22 5.17
N ALA A 471 -21.13 -18.12 5.41
CA ALA A 471 -20.11 -18.69 4.51
C ALA A 471 -20.24 -20.22 4.32
N SER A 472 -20.72 -20.94 5.34
CA SER A 472 -20.94 -22.40 5.26
C SER A 472 -22.07 -22.74 4.28
N GLN A 473 -23.13 -21.93 4.28
CA GLN A 473 -24.28 -22.05 3.39
C GLN A 473 -23.88 -21.75 1.95
N LEU A 474 -23.11 -20.67 1.73
CA LEU A 474 -22.55 -20.36 0.42
C LEU A 474 -21.68 -21.52 -0.11
N CYS A 475 -20.80 -22.08 0.72
CA CYS A 475 -19.99 -23.23 0.32
C CYS A 475 -20.86 -24.45 -0.02
N ALA A 476 -21.89 -24.76 0.80
CA ALA A 476 -22.79 -25.88 0.54
C ALA A 476 -23.57 -25.71 -0.77
N PHE A 477 -24.00 -24.47 -1.06
CA PHE A 477 -24.63 -24.09 -2.32
C PHE A 477 -23.68 -24.31 -3.52
N LEU A 478 -22.45 -23.79 -3.44
CA LEU A 478 -21.45 -23.93 -4.51
C LEU A 478 -21.14 -25.41 -4.81
N VAL A 479 -20.94 -26.22 -3.77
CA VAL A 479 -20.69 -27.66 -3.91
C VAL A 479 -21.90 -28.39 -4.53
N THR A 480 -23.12 -27.99 -4.19
CA THR A 480 -24.35 -28.62 -4.72
C THR A 480 -24.60 -28.25 -6.17
N LEU A 481 -24.47 -26.96 -6.52
CA LEU A 481 -24.71 -26.45 -7.86
C LEU A 481 -23.68 -26.95 -8.87
N HIS A 482 -22.42 -27.15 -8.45
CA HIS A 482 -21.34 -27.62 -9.33
C HIS A 482 -21.07 -29.13 -9.28
N LYS A 483 -22.01 -29.96 -8.80
CA LYS A 483 -21.89 -31.43 -8.89
C LYS A 483 -21.73 -31.93 -10.33
N GLU A 484 -22.14 -31.14 -11.32
CA GLU A 484 -22.08 -31.51 -12.74
C GLU A 484 -20.70 -31.20 -13.41
N TYR A 485 -19.96 -30.18 -12.95
CA TYR A 485 -18.82 -29.62 -13.68
C TYR A 485 -17.41 -29.88 -13.10
N GLY A 486 -17.26 -30.39 -11.86
CA GLY A 486 -15.92 -30.57 -11.27
C GLY A 486 -15.84 -31.51 -10.06
N ARG A 487 -14.61 -31.91 -9.69
CA ARG A 487 -14.33 -32.68 -8.47
C ARG A 487 -13.93 -31.70 -7.36
N TRP A 488 -14.75 -31.60 -6.32
CA TRP A 488 -14.57 -30.68 -5.21
C TRP A 488 -13.98 -31.37 -3.99
N MET A 489 -13.02 -30.71 -3.37
CA MET A 489 -12.55 -30.99 -2.01
C MET A 489 -12.89 -29.79 -1.15
N VAL A 490 -13.26 -30.01 0.11
CA VAL A 490 -13.62 -28.94 1.04
C VAL A 490 -12.77 -29.09 2.28
N TYR A 491 -11.97 -28.07 2.57
CA TYR A 491 -11.33 -27.88 3.87
C TYR A 491 -12.25 -27.02 4.73
N ARG A 492 -12.64 -27.58 5.88
CA ARG A 492 -13.33 -26.83 6.93
C ARG A 492 -12.42 -26.77 8.13
N GLN A 493 -12.27 -25.58 8.69
CA GLN A 493 -11.61 -25.42 9.97
C GLN A 493 -12.37 -26.21 11.06
N ILE A 494 -11.64 -26.99 11.84
CA ILE A 494 -12.20 -27.73 12.97
C ILE A 494 -12.35 -26.75 14.14
N MET A 495 -13.57 -26.65 14.69
CA MET A 495 -13.92 -25.69 15.76
C MET A 495 -13.72 -26.29 17.16
N ASP A 496 -13.12 -27.46 17.25
CA ASP A 496 -12.94 -28.25 18.46
C ASP A 496 -11.80 -27.74 19.36
N SER A 497 -10.99 -26.80 18.86
CA SER A 497 -9.86 -26.18 19.55
C SER A 497 -10.11 -24.71 19.88
N SER A 498 -9.27 -24.15 20.76
CA SER A 498 -9.35 -22.75 21.21
C SER A 498 -8.79 -21.74 20.19
N GLU A 499 -8.05 -22.18 19.16
CA GLU A 499 -7.49 -21.30 18.14
C GLU A 499 -8.32 -21.29 16.85
N CYS A 500 -8.48 -20.11 16.24
CA CYS A 500 -9.27 -19.94 15.02
C CYS A 500 -8.53 -20.37 13.73
N PHE A 501 -7.22 -20.65 13.72
CA PHE A 501 -6.54 -21.22 12.54
C PHE A 501 -5.15 -21.73 12.90
N HIS A 502 -4.84 -22.96 12.47
CA HIS A 502 -3.52 -23.56 12.65
C HIS A 502 -2.85 -23.81 11.29
N ALA A 503 -1.79 -23.07 10.98
CA ALA A 503 -1.05 -23.20 9.72
C ALA A 503 -0.52 -24.62 9.48
N ALA A 504 0.03 -25.27 10.51
CA ALA A 504 0.57 -26.62 10.41
C ALA A 504 -0.50 -27.67 10.06
N HIS A 505 -1.71 -27.54 10.60
CA HIS A 505 -2.82 -28.44 10.27
C HIS A 505 -3.25 -28.26 8.81
N PHE A 506 -3.37 -27.01 8.36
CA PHE A 506 -3.69 -26.69 6.97
C PHE A 506 -2.62 -27.23 5.99
N GLN A 507 -1.34 -27.04 6.29
CA GLN A 507 -0.23 -27.57 5.47
C GLN A 507 -0.23 -29.11 5.40
N LYS A 508 -0.47 -29.80 6.53
CA LYS A 508 -0.64 -31.27 6.54
C LYS A 508 -1.81 -31.72 5.68
N TYR A 509 -2.94 -31.00 5.72
CA TYR A 509 -4.09 -31.29 4.86
C TYR A 509 -3.75 -31.11 3.37
N LEU A 510 -3.01 -30.08 2.98
CA LEU A 510 -2.58 -29.91 1.59
C LEU A 510 -1.67 -31.05 1.12
N SER A 511 -0.78 -31.52 2.00
CA SER A 511 0.09 -32.67 1.72
C SER A 511 -0.74 -33.95 1.51
N SER A 512 -1.71 -34.24 2.39
CA SER A 512 -2.56 -35.43 2.26
C SER A 512 -3.48 -35.40 1.03
N VAL A 513 -3.94 -34.20 0.63
CA VAL A 513 -4.68 -34.00 -0.61
C VAL A 513 -3.84 -34.38 -1.83
N LEU A 514 -2.57 -33.95 -1.87
CA LEU A 514 -1.67 -34.26 -2.98
C LEU A 514 -1.36 -35.76 -3.04
N GLU A 515 -1.08 -36.39 -1.90
CA GLU A 515 -0.86 -37.83 -1.80
C GLU A 515 -2.09 -38.63 -2.28
N ALA A 516 -3.29 -38.22 -1.86
CA ALA A 516 -4.54 -38.86 -2.30
C ALA A 516 -4.78 -38.71 -3.80
N GLN A 517 -4.34 -37.61 -4.41
CA GLN A 517 -4.43 -37.39 -5.85
C GLN A 517 -3.43 -38.29 -6.61
N GLN A 518 -2.16 -38.33 -6.17
CA GLN A 518 -1.10 -39.17 -6.78
C GLN A 518 -1.43 -40.67 -6.72
N ASN A 519 -1.95 -41.14 -5.58
CA ASN A 519 -2.35 -42.54 -5.40
C ASN A 519 -3.56 -42.94 -6.27
N ARG A 520 -4.39 -41.98 -6.67
CA ARG A 520 -5.57 -42.21 -7.53
C ARG A 520 -5.24 -42.12 -9.01
N SER A 521 -4.29 -41.28 -9.43
CA SER A 521 -3.86 -41.18 -10.83
C SER A 521 -3.26 -42.49 -11.38
N ALA A 522 -2.71 -43.35 -10.51
CA ALA A 522 -2.22 -44.68 -10.91
C ALA A 522 -3.34 -45.69 -11.25
N ARG A 523 -4.59 -45.46 -10.81
CA ARG A 523 -5.72 -46.41 -10.94
C ARG A 523 -6.79 -46.02 -11.96
N GLN A 524 -6.85 -44.77 -12.43
CA GLN A 524 -7.90 -44.28 -13.33
C GLN A 524 -7.33 -43.33 -14.39
N SER A 525 -6.68 -43.88 -15.41
CA SER A 525 -6.14 -43.13 -16.57
C SER A 525 -7.08 -43.02 -17.77
N ALA A 526 -8.33 -43.54 -17.69
CA ALA A 526 -9.20 -43.67 -18.87
C ALA A 526 -10.44 -42.77 -18.90
N TYR A 527 -10.92 -42.19 -17.79
CA TYR A 527 -12.15 -41.40 -17.78
C TYR A 527 -12.08 -40.25 -16.76
N SER A 528 -12.30 -39.01 -17.21
CA SER A 528 -12.41 -37.75 -16.45
C SER A 528 -11.12 -36.93 -16.28
N ARG A 529 -10.85 -36.07 -17.26
CA ARG A 529 -9.91 -34.93 -17.22
C ARG A 529 -10.50 -33.72 -16.47
N LYS A 530 -11.34 -33.92 -15.44
CA LYS A 530 -11.98 -32.81 -14.70
C LYS A 530 -10.96 -32.19 -13.72
N LYS A 531 -10.75 -30.87 -13.83
CA LYS A 531 -9.86 -30.08 -12.97
C LYS A 531 -10.34 -30.18 -11.52
N THR A 532 -9.42 -30.53 -10.61
CA THR A 532 -9.73 -30.66 -9.17
C THR A 532 -9.70 -29.29 -8.52
N ARG A 533 -10.70 -28.97 -7.70
CA ARG A 533 -10.82 -27.69 -6.98
C ARG A 533 -10.90 -27.92 -5.48
N LEU A 534 -10.23 -27.06 -4.72
CA LEU A 534 -10.27 -27.05 -3.26
C LEU A 534 -11.00 -25.78 -2.78
N LEU A 535 -12.06 -25.96 -2.00
CA LEU A 535 -12.73 -24.88 -1.27
C LEU A 535 -12.20 -24.85 0.16
N VAL A 536 -11.68 -23.71 0.60
CA VAL A 536 -11.21 -23.48 1.97
C VAL A 536 -12.21 -22.58 2.65
N VAL A 537 -12.93 -23.12 3.64
CA VAL A 537 -13.95 -22.38 4.39
C VAL A 537 -13.43 -22.05 5.79
N LEU A 538 -13.35 -20.75 6.09
CA LEU A 538 -12.83 -20.24 7.35
C LEU A 538 -13.86 -19.31 7.98
N GLN A 539 -14.32 -19.62 9.20
CA GLN A 539 -15.25 -18.79 9.93
C GLN A 539 -14.63 -18.40 11.26
N GLY A 540 -14.60 -17.10 11.55
CA GLY A 540 -13.97 -16.61 12.77
C GLY A 540 -13.28 -15.27 12.57
N TYR A 541 -12.39 -14.97 13.51
CA TYR A 541 -11.60 -13.74 13.54
C TYR A 541 -10.20 -13.95 12.93
N THR A 542 -10.01 -14.99 12.11
CA THR A 542 -8.75 -15.28 11.42
C THR A 542 -8.54 -14.29 10.27
N ASP A 543 -7.32 -13.80 10.11
CA ASP A 543 -6.95 -12.98 8.97
C ASP A 543 -6.63 -13.85 7.75
N VAL A 544 -7.05 -13.41 6.57
CA VAL A 544 -6.86 -14.19 5.34
C VAL A 544 -5.38 -14.28 4.97
N ILE A 545 -4.59 -13.29 5.37
CA ILE A 545 -3.16 -13.27 5.11
C ILE A 545 -2.44 -14.49 5.73
N ASP A 546 -2.87 -14.96 6.89
CA ASP A 546 -2.26 -16.10 7.59
C ASP A 546 -2.40 -17.39 6.78
N VAL A 547 -3.52 -17.54 6.08
CA VAL A 547 -3.83 -18.71 5.23
C VAL A 547 -3.01 -18.65 3.95
N VAL A 548 -2.90 -17.46 3.35
CA VAL A 548 -2.05 -17.21 2.18
C VAL A 548 -0.59 -17.48 2.52
N GLN A 549 -0.12 -17.02 3.67
CA GLN A 549 1.22 -17.27 4.18
C GLN A 549 1.45 -18.75 4.47
N ALA A 550 0.49 -19.45 5.07
CA ALA A 550 0.59 -20.88 5.35
C ALA A 550 0.75 -21.72 4.06
N LEU A 551 0.02 -21.37 2.99
CA LEU A 551 0.21 -21.99 1.67
C LEU A 551 1.59 -21.66 1.09
N GLN A 552 1.99 -20.39 1.18
CA GLN A 552 3.19 -19.89 0.55
C GLN A 552 4.48 -20.38 1.23
N THR A 553 4.43 -20.63 2.54
CA THR A 553 5.54 -21.10 3.37
C THR A 553 5.49 -22.60 3.66
N HIS A 554 4.74 -23.36 2.86
CA HIS A 554 4.66 -24.81 3.00
C HIS A 554 6.07 -25.45 3.00
N PRO A 555 6.37 -26.37 3.94
CA PRO A 555 7.70 -26.95 4.09
C PRO A 555 8.15 -27.76 2.87
N ASP A 556 7.23 -28.43 2.18
CA ASP A 556 7.48 -29.08 0.89
C ASP A 556 7.17 -28.15 -0.29
N ILE A 557 8.22 -27.84 -1.07
CA ILE A 557 8.17 -26.99 -2.27
C ILE A 557 7.33 -27.63 -3.38
N ASN A 558 7.33 -28.97 -3.49
CA ASN A 558 6.55 -29.68 -4.49
C ASN A 558 5.06 -29.47 -4.23
N VAL A 559 4.63 -29.67 -2.97
CA VAL A 559 3.25 -29.42 -2.54
C VAL A 559 2.84 -27.99 -2.86
N LYS A 560 3.65 -27.00 -2.44
CA LYS A 560 3.40 -25.59 -2.77
C LYS A 560 3.19 -25.34 -4.27
N SER A 561 4.03 -25.95 -5.12
CA SER A 561 3.97 -25.75 -6.57
C SER A 561 2.71 -26.34 -7.22
N CYS A 562 2.06 -27.32 -6.57
CA CYS A 562 0.85 -27.97 -7.07
C CYS A 562 -0.45 -27.18 -6.80
N PHE A 563 -0.42 -26.19 -5.92
CA PHE A 563 -1.59 -25.40 -5.56
C PHE A 563 -1.47 -23.95 -6.03
N SER A 564 -2.59 -23.34 -6.42
CA SER A 564 -2.68 -21.91 -6.69
C SER A 564 -3.99 -21.35 -6.15
N ILE A 565 -3.97 -20.10 -5.65
CA ILE A 565 -5.18 -19.42 -5.19
C ILE A 565 -5.86 -18.77 -6.40
N GLY A 566 -7.14 -19.09 -6.60
CA GLY A 566 -7.96 -18.54 -7.67
C GLY A 566 -8.61 -17.22 -7.28
N ALA A 567 -9.57 -17.29 -6.35
CA ALA A 567 -10.25 -16.14 -5.77
C ALA A 567 -10.43 -16.28 -4.25
N ILE A 568 -10.45 -15.13 -3.58
CA ILE A 568 -10.79 -15.00 -2.17
C ILE A 568 -12.09 -14.22 -2.04
N THR A 569 -13.06 -14.83 -1.37
CA THR A 569 -14.42 -14.32 -1.19
C THR A 569 -14.72 -14.21 0.30
N VAL A 570 -15.24 -13.05 0.71
CA VAL A 570 -15.59 -12.77 2.10
C VAL A 570 -17.09 -12.59 2.21
N CYS A 571 -17.72 -13.36 3.09
CA CYS A 571 -19.12 -13.20 3.42
C CYS A 571 -19.27 -12.17 4.55
N VAL A 572 -20.14 -11.21 4.32
CA VAL A 572 -20.43 -10.09 5.22
C VAL A 572 -21.91 -10.10 5.50
N GLU A 573 -22.25 -10.25 6.77
CA GLU A 573 -23.62 -10.23 7.26
C GLU A 573 -23.88 -8.88 7.95
N PRO A 574 -24.62 -7.95 7.33
CA PRO A 574 -24.79 -6.59 7.85
C PRO A 574 -25.19 -6.47 9.31
N LEU A 575 -26.01 -7.41 9.83
CA LEU A 575 -26.43 -7.43 11.22
C LEU A 575 -25.40 -8.03 12.19
N SER A 576 -24.39 -8.71 11.68
CA SER A 576 -23.38 -9.43 12.45
C SER A 576 -21.99 -8.78 12.39
N CYS A 577 -21.86 -7.64 11.71
CA CYS A 577 -20.59 -6.91 11.60
C CYS A 577 -20.36 -5.89 12.72
N TYR A 578 -21.40 -5.49 13.43
CA TYR A 578 -21.34 -4.45 14.45
C TYR A 578 -21.55 -5.02 15.86
N MET A 579 -20.75 -4.52 16.80
CA MET A 579 -20.97 -4.54 18.23
C MET A 579 -21.87 -3.35 18.65
N GLU A 580 -22.08 -3.16 19.96
CA GLU A 580 -22.77 -1.98 20.49
C GLU A 580 -22.10 -0.66 20.05
N HIS A 581 -22.89 0.42 19.96
CA HIS A 581 -22.43 1.75 19.54
C HIS A 581 -21.79 1.86 18.16
N ARG A 582 -22.07 0.92 17.23
CA ARG A 582 -21.51 0.87 15.87
C ARG A 582 -20.00 0.62 15.82
N PHE A 583 -19.40 0.06 16.87
CA PHE A 583 -18.08 -0.52 16.74
C PHE A 583 -18.15 -1.74 15.82
N LEU A 584 -17.23 -1.90 14.88
CA LEU A 584 -17.14 -3.14 14.13
C LEU A 584 -16.54 -4.24 15.00
N PHE A 585 -16.98 -5.46 14.75
CA PHE A 585 -16.25 -6.61 15.25
C PHE A 585 -14.79 -6.60 14.75
N PRO A 586 -13.83 -7.08 15.56
CA PRO A 586 -12.44 -7.14 15.15
C PRO A 586 -12.27 -7.91 13.83
N LYS A 587 -11.25 -7.57 13.06
CA LYS A 587 -10.92 -8.23 11.78
C LYS A 587 -11.98 -8.13 10.67
N CYS A 588 -13.12 -7.46 10.90
CA CYS A 588 -14.16 -7.29 9.89
C CYS A 588 -13.65 -6.60 8.61
N LEU A 589 -12.88 -5.51 8.75
CA LEU A 589 -12.33 -4.78 7.61
C LEU A 589 -11.02 -5.39 7.10
N ASP A 590 -10.22 -5.96 7.99
CA ASP A 590 -8.99 -6.69 7.63
C ASP A 590 -9.31 -7.87 6.70
N GLN A 591 -10.37 -8.61 7.01
CA GLN A 591 -10.92 -9.65 6.14
C GLN A 591 -11.49 -9.09 4.83
N CYS A 592 -11.62 -7.78 4.62
CA CYS A 592 -12.06 -7.17 3.37
C CYS A 592 -10.92 -6.47 2.61
N SER A 593 -9.67 -6.61 3.05
CA SER A 593 -8.52 -5.82 2.61
C SER A 593 -8.13 -5.94 1.12
N GLN A 594 -7.64 -4.83 0.56
CA GLN A 594 -7.13 -4.76 -0.80
C GLN A 594 -5.87 -5.62 -0.99
N GLY A 595 -5.77 -6.31 -2.13
CA GLY A 595 -4.62 -7.18 -2.47
C GLY A 595 -4.77 -8.63 -2.02
N LEU A 596 -5.72 -8.91 -1.13
CA LEU A 596 -6.12 -10.27 -0.74
C LEU A 596 -7.50 -10.63 -1.28
N VAL A 597 -8.51 -9.81 -0.99
CA VAL A 597 -9.92 -10.15 -1.25
C VAL A 597 -10.34 -9.67 -2.63
N ASN A 598 -10.95 -10.58 -3.40
CA ASN A 598 -11.52 -10.28 -4.71
C ASN A 598 -12.99 -9.90 -4.60
N ASN A 599 -13.76 -10.66 -3.81
CA ASN A 599 -15.21 -10.57 -3.78
C ASN A 599 -15.72 -10.40 -2.35
N VAL A 600 -16.73 -9.56 -2.17
CA VAL A 600 -17.45 -9.37 -0.91
C VAL A 600 -18.90 -9.73 -1.16
N VAL A 601 -19.37 -10.78 -0.48
CA VAL A 601 -20.72 -11.33 -0.59
C VAL A 601 -21.54 -10.85 0.61
N PHE A 602 -22.59 -10.08 0.35
CA PHE A 602 -23.53 -9.64 1.39
C PHE A 602 -24.63 -10.68 1.57
N THR A 603 -24.81 -11.17 2.80
CA THR A 603 -25.67 -12.34 3.07
C THR A 603 -27.05 -12.02 3.63
N SER A 604 -27.35 -10.75 3.93
CA SER A 604 -28.69 -10.30 4.28
C SER A 604 -29.01 -8.90 3.80
N HIS A 605 -30.29 -8.53 3.91
CA HIS A 605 -30.84 -7.23 3.50
C HIS A 605 -30.55 -6.92 2.03
N THR A 606 -30.41 -7.96 1.20
CA THR A 606 -30.09 -7.82 -0.23
C THR A 606 -31.33 -7.58 -1.07
N MET A 607 -32.52 -7.92 -0.57
CA MET A 607 -33.79 -7.71 -1.27
C MET A 607 -34.28 -6.26 -1.20
N GLU A 608 -33.82 -5.49 -0.22
CA GLU A 608 -34.12 -4.06 -0.09
C GLU A 608 -33.04 -3.24 -0.82
N GLN A 609 -33.42 -2.58 -1.92
CA GLN A 609 -32.48 -1.88 -2.81
C GLN A 609 -31.60 -0.80 -2.12
N ARG A 610 -31.94 -0.35 -0.90
CA ARG A 610 -31.23 0.71 -0.16
C ARG A 610 -31.30 0.57 1.36
N HIS A 611 -31.10 -0.63 1.91
CA HIS A 611 -31.04 -0.75 3.37
C HIS A 611 -29.86 0.08 3.94
N PRO A 612 -30.08 1.01 4.91
CA PRO A 612 -29.06 1.94 5.37
C PRO A 612 -27.77 1.28 5.89
N LEU A 613 -27.91 0.15 6.61
CA LEU A 613 -26.74 -0.58 7.14
C LEU A 613 -25.90 -1.20 6.01
N LEU A 614 -26.54 -1.68 4.95
CA LEU A 614 -25.86 -2.26 3.79
C LEU A 614 -25.08 -1.17 3.03
N VAL A 615 -25.71 -0.02 2.77
CA VAL A 615 -25.05 1.12 2.10
C VAL A 615 -23.86 1.65 2.91
N GLN A 616 -24.02 1.74 4.24
CA GLN A 616 -22.94 2.16 5.13
C GLN A 616 -21.76 1.18 5.08
N LEU A 617 -22.01 -0.13 5.16
CA LEU A 617 -20.97 -1.15 5.08
C LEU A 617 -20.30 -1.17 3.71
N GLN A 618 -21.07 -1.07 2.62
CA GLN A 618 -20.53 -0.96 1.26
C GLN A 618 -19.57 0.23 1.14
N THR A 619 -19.94 1.39 1.70
CA THR A 619 -19.08 2.59 1.69
C THR A 619 -17.78 2.35 2.47
N LEU A 620 -17.87 1.74 3.65
CA LEU A 620 -16.71 1.46 4.51
C LEU A 620 -15.76 0.43 3.88
N ILE A 621 -16.32 -0.63 3.29
CA ILE A 621 -15.56 -1.66 2.60
C ILE A 621 -14.91 -1.08 1.34
N ARG A 622 -15.59 -0.21 0.58
CA ARG A 622 -14.99 0.48 -0.58
C ARG A 622 -13.80 1.37 -0.19
N ALA A 623 -13.83 1.98 0.99
CA ALA A 623 -12.70 2.75 1.50
C ALA A 623 -11.48 1.86 1.82
N THR A 624 -11.72 0.60 2.20
CA THR A 624 -10.66 -0.38 2.54
C THR A 624 -10.16 -1.16 1.31
N ASN A 625 -11.06 -1.46 0.38
CA ASN A 625 -10.79 -2.19 -0.86
C ASN A 625 -11.63 -1.61 -2.01
N PRO A 626 -11.09 -0.63 -2.75
CA PRO A 626 -11.81 0.02 -3.85
C PRO A 626 -12.16 -0.94 -5.00
N THR A 627 -11.35 -1.99 -5.18
CA THR A 627 -11.42 -2.92 -6.32
C THR A 627 -12.29 -4.15 -6.10
N ALA A 628 -12.79 -4.40 -4.88
CA ALA A 628 -13.58 -5.59 -4.59
C ALA A 628 -14.90 -5.65 -5.40
N ALA A 629 -15.28 -6.83 -5.89
CA ALA A 629 -16.60 -7.05 -6.46
C ALA A 629 -17.63 -7.21 -5.33
N PHE A 630 -18.78 -6.54 -5.42
CA PHE A 630 -19.86 -6.67 -4.43
C PHE A 630 -20.95 -7.57 -4.99
N ILE A 631 -21.21 -8.66 -4.28
CA ILE A 631 -22.18 -9.70 -4.66
C ILE A 631 -23.28 -9.72 -3.61
N LEU A 632 -24.53 -9.79 -4.05
CA LEU A 632 -25.70 -9.85 -3.18
C LEU A 632 -26.21 -11.29 -3.17
N ALA A 633 -26.14 -11.99 -2.03
CA ALA A 633 -26.53 -13.39 -1.92
C ALA A 633 -27.25 -13.68 -0.59
N GLU A 634 -28.56 -13.43 -0.54
CA GLU A 634 -29.38 -13.65 0.66
C GLU A 634 -29.21 -15.09 1.19
N ASN A 635 -28.91 -15.22 2.48
CA ASN A 635 -28.62 -16.49 3.16
C ASN A 635 -27.49 -17.33 2.51
N GLY A 636 -26.61 -16.68 1.74
CA GLY A 636 -25.53 -17.34 1.00
C GLY A 636 -25.97 -17.98 -0.32
N ILE A 637 -27.16 -17.67 -0.83
CA ILE A 637 -27.66 -18.19 -2.11
C ILE A 637 -27.37 -17.18 -3.22
N VAL A 638 -26.55 -17.57 -4.20
CA VAL A 638 -26.19 -16.73 -5.35
C VAL A 638 -27.13 -17.02 -6.51
N THR A 639 -27.71 -15.98 -7.11
CA THR A 639 -28.72 -16.12 -8.19
C THR A 639 -28.16 -15.90 -9.59
N ARG A 640 -27.10 -15.09 -9.74
CA ARG A 640 -26.50 -14.76 -11.04
C ARG A 640 -25.29 -15.65 -11.32
N ASN A 641 -25.22 -16.23 -12.52
CA ASN A 641 -24.09 -17.07 -12.93
C ASN A 641 -22.76 -16.29 -12.97
N GLU A 642 -22.77 -15.02 -13.41
CA GLU A 642 -21.60 -14.14 -13.44
C GLU A 642 -20.96 -13.99 -12.04
N ASP A 643 -21.79 -13.87 -11.00
CA ASP A 643 -21.30 -13.77 -9.62
C ASP A 643 -20.64 -15.08 -9.15
N ILE A 644 -21.14 -16.22 -9.61
CA ILE A 644 -20.54 -17.53 -9.32
C ILE A 644 -19.17 -17.67 -10.02
N GLU A 645 -19.05 -17.21 -11.26
CA GLU A 645 -17.77 -17.18 -11.99
C GLU A 645 -16.75 -16.28 -11.30
N LEU A 646 -17.17 -15.14 -10.73
CA LEU A 646 -16.30 -14.27 -9.94
C LEU A 646 -15.79 -14.96 -8.66
N ILE A 647 -16.67 -15.64 -7.93
CA ILE A 647 -16.33 -16.39 -6.70
C ILE A 647 -15.38 -17.56 -7.01
N LEU A 648 -15.55 -18.20 -8.17
CA LEU A 648 -14.80 -19.38 -8.59
C LEU A 648 -13.69 -19.08 -9.61
N SER A 649 -13.30 -17.82 -9.76
CA SER A 649 -12.25 -17.41 -10.69
C SER A 649 -10.94 -18.15 -10.41
N GLU A 650 -10.19 -18.47 -11.48
CA GLU A 650 -8.92 -19.20 -11.38
C GLU A 650 -7.69 -18.31 -11.24
N ASN A 651 -7.81 -17.02 -11.55
CA ASN A 651 -6.67 -16.11 -11.69
C ASN A 651 -6.89 -14.72 -11.08
N SER A 652 -8.07 -14.39 -10.56
CA SER A 652 -8.37 -13.06 -10.00
C SER A 652 -7.40 -12.65 -8.89
N PHE A 653 -7.00 -13.59 -8.02
CA PHE A 653 -6.01 -13.36 -6.96
C PHE A 653 -4.59 -13.09 -7.47
N SER A 654 -4.26 -13.60 -8.66
CA SER A 654 -2.93 -13.46 -9.29
C SER A 654 -2.85 -12.27 -10.25
N SER A 655 -3.91 -11.46 -10.36
CA SER A 655 -3.90 -10.28 -11.22
C SER A 655 -2.78 -9.31 -10.82
N PRO A 656 -2.15 -8.60 -11.79
CA PRO A 656 -1.02 -7.72 -11.52
C PRO A 656 -1.32 -6.64 -10.48
N GLN A 657 -2.53 -6.08 -10.51
CA GLN A 657 -2.99 -5.06 -9.57
C GLN A 657 -3.14 -5.61 -8.14
N MET A 658 -3.68 -6.82 -7.98
CA MET A 658 -3.80 -7.50 -6.69
C MET A 658 -2.42 -7.85 -6.12
N LEU A 659 -1.54 -8.39 -6.97
CA LEU A 659 -0.18 -8.73 -6.57
C LEU A 659 0.59 -7.48 -6.09
N ARG A 660 0.49 -6.38 -6.84
CA ARG A 660 1.09 -5.10 -6.43
C ARG A 660 0.54 -4.65 -5.08
N SER A 661 -0.78 -4.55 -4.96
CA SER A 661 -1.44 -4.09 -3.72
C SER A 661 -1.04 -4.94 -2.52
N ARG A 662 -0.89 -6.26 -2.70
CA ARG A 662 -0.48 -7.17 -1.62
C ARG A 662 0.91 -6.89 -1.09
N TYR A 663 1.90 -6.64 -1.96
CA TYR A 663 3.24 -6.26 -1.50
C TYR A 663 3.27 -4.91 -0.77
N LEU A 664 2.41 -3.97 -1.17
CA LEU A 664 2.33 -2.65 -0.54
C LEU A 664 1.60 -2.71 0.82
N MET A 665 0.57 -3.55 0.95
CA MET A 665 -0.23 -3.64 2.18
C MET A 665 0.32 -4.65 3.19
N PHE A 666 0.98 -5.71 2.71
CA PHE A 666 1.44 -6.84 3.53
C PHE A 666 2.93 -7.13 3.31
N PRO A 667 3.84 -6.21 3.65
CA PRO A 667 5.28 -6.42 3.41
C PRO A 667 5.79 -7.70 4.08
N GLY A 668 6.57 -8.51 3.35
CA GLY A 668 7.09 -9.79 3.86
C GLY A 668 6.13 -10.99 3.76
N TRP A 669 4.91 -10.80 3.26
CA TRP A 669 3.92 -11.89 3.12
C TRP A 669 4.44 -13.10 2.35
N TYR A 670 5.27 -12.88 1.32
CA TYR A 670 5.75 -13.96 0.45
C TYR A 670 6.67 -14.95 1.20
N GLU A 671 7.27 -14.51 2.31
CA GLU A 671 8.13 -15.32 3.18
C GLU A 671 7.46 -15.69 4.51
N GLY A 672 6.19 -15.33 4.70
CA GLY A 672 5.49 -15.62 5.95
C GLY A 672 5.87 -14.73 7.12
N LYS A 673 6.44 -13.55 6.86
CA LYS A 673 6.95 -12.64 7.92
C LYS A 673 5.95 -11.57 8.35
N PHE A 674 4.88 -11.36 7.59
CA PHE A 674 3.87 -10.37 7.96
C PHE A 674 3.04 -10.91 9.13
N ASP A 675 2.87 -10.08 10.16
CA ASP A 675 2.06 -10.38 11.34
C ASP A 675 0.72 -9.65 11.21
N ALA A 676 -0.37 -10.40 11.19
CA ALA A 676 -1.72 -9.86 11.14
C ALA A 676 -2.08 -9.06 12.41
N GLY A 677 -1.32 -9.20 13.50
CA GLY A 677 -1.55 -8.50 14.76
C GLY A 677 -2.74 -9.06 15.54
N SER A 678 -2.79 -8.72 16.83
CA SER A 678 -3.79 -9.24 17.77
C SER A 678 -5.21 -8.70 17.53
N VAL A 679 -6.20 -9.51 17.87
CA VAL A 679 -7.63 -9.13 17.88
C VAL A 679 -7.95 -8.23 19.07
N PHE A 680 -8.53 -7.04 18.83
CA PHE A 680 -8.99 -6.12 19.88
C PHE A 680 -10.42 -5.61 19.66
N PRO A 681 -11.33 -5.72 20.65
CA PRO A 681 -11.15 -6.43 21.92
C PRO A 681 -10.91 -7.93 21.71
N LEU A 682 -10.18 -8.56 22.64
CA LEU A 682 -9.83 -9.98 22.52
C LEU A 682 -11.09 -10.84 22.48
N MET A 683 -11.27 -11.57 21.38
CA MET A 683 -12.34 -12.54 21.19
C MET A 683 -11.82 -13.90 21.65
N VAL A 684 -12.17 -14.28 22.86
CA VAL A 684 -11.81 -15.56 23.46
C VAL A 684 -12.78 -16.63 22.96
N GLN A 685 -12.23 -17.76 22.53
CA GLN A 685 -12.96 -18.95 22.13
C GLN A 685 -12.79 -20.03 23.19
N ILE A 686 -13.89 -20.43 23.85
CA ILE A 686 -13.90 -21.51 24.84
C ILE A 686 -14.75 -22.66 24.31
N CYS A 687 -14.12 -23.81 24.08
CA CYS A 687 -14.78 -25.05 23.69
C CYS A 687 -15.12 -25.87 24.94
N VAL A 688 -16.39 -26.23 25.11
CA VAL A 688 -16.88 -27.03 26.24
C VAL A 688 -17.49 -28.33 25.70
N TRP A 689 -16.91 -29.46 26.10
CA TRP A 689 -17.34 -30.80 25.74
C TRP A 689 -18.29 -31.39 26.76
N PHE A 690 -19.27 -32.18 26.30
CA PHE A 690 -20.24 -32.87 27.16
C PHE A 690 -20.87 -34.07 26.45
N ASP A 691 -21.39 -35.03 27.22
CA ASP A 691 -21.89 -36.31 26.68
C ASP A 691 -23.42 -36.46 26.74
N ARG A 692 -24.11 -35.66 27.56
CA ARG A 692 -25.55 -35.80 27.80
C ARG A 692 -26.37 -34.81 26.95
N PRO A 693 -27.59 -35.19 26.52
CA PRO A 693 -28.42 -34.32 25.71
C PRO A 693 -28.94 -33.11 26.50
N LEU A 694 -29.12 -31.99 25.81
CA LEU A 694 -29.71 -30.76 26.37
C LEU A 694 -31.24 -30.75 26.20
N GLU A 695 -31.94 -29.88 26.95
CA GLU A 695 -33.37 -29.62 26.73
C GLU A 695 -33.54 -28.49 25.70
N LYS A 696 -34.10 -28.81 24.53
CA LYS A 696 -34.22 -27.87 23.40
C LYS A 696 -34.93 -26.57 23.76
N THR A 697 -36.06 -26.64 24.45
CA THR A 697 -36.85 -25.46 24.86
C THR A 697 -36.06 -24.56 25.80
N ARG A 698 -35.39 -25.13 26.81
CA ARG A 698 -34.54 -24.38 27.75
C ARG A 698 -33.35 -23.73 27.04
N PHE A 699 -32.66 -24.48 26.20
CA PHE A 699 -31.51 -24.00 25.44
C PHE A 699 -31.89 -22.80 24.55
N VAL A 700 -32.99 -22.92 23.79
CA VAL A 700 -33.49 -21.83 22.93
C VAL A 700 -33.83 -20.59 23.75
N THR A 701 -34.54 -20.75 24.88
CA THR A 701 -34.88 -19.63 25.77
C THR A 701 -33.64 -18.98 26.36
N LYS A 702 -32.63 -19.77 26.74
CA LYS A 702 -31.36 -19.27 27.28
C LYS A 702 -30.57 -18.51 26.24
N CYS A 703 -30.43 -19.00 25.01
CA CYS A 703 -29.78 -18.29 23.91
C CYS A 703 -30.43 -16.93 23.67
N LYS A 704 -31.77 -16.88 23.55
CA LYS A 704 -32.52 -15.63 23.35
C LYS A 704 -32.35 -14.63 24.50
N ALA A 705 -32.13 -15.11 25.72
CA ALA A 705 -31.92 -14.26 26.89
C ALA A 705 -30.51 -13.63 26.94
N ILE A 706 -29.52 -14.10 26.17
CA ILE A 706 -28.16 -13.56 26.20
C ILE A 706 -28.15 -12.12 25.67
N GLN A 707 -28.96 -11.80 24.66
CA GLN A 707 -28.98 -10.49 24.02
C GLN A 707 -29.22 -9.35 25.02
N SER A 708 -30.12 -9.54 25.99
CA SER A 708 -30.40 -8.54 27.03
C SER A 708 -29.36 -8.47 28.14
N SER A 709 -28.40 -9.40 28.17
CA SER A 709 -27.32 -9.47 29.16
C SER A 709 -25.99 -8.89 28.69
N ILE A 710 -25.92 -8.45 27.42
CA ILE A 710 -24.73 -7.81 26.85
C ILE A 710 -24.46 -6.51 27.60
N LYS A 711 -23.20 -6.34 28.00
CA LYS A 711 -22.70 -5.14 28.70
C LYS A 711 -21.92 -4.26 27.73
N PRO A 712 -22.00 -2.93 27.87
CA PRO A 712 -21.14 -2.02 27.11
C PRO A 712 -19.67 -2.14 27.55
N SER A 713 -18.78 -1.37 26.93
CA SER A 713 -17.34 -1.33 27.23
C SER A 713 -17.09 -1.37 28.76
N PRO A 714 -16.28 -2.32 29.28
CA PRO A 714 -15.23 -3.10 28.60
C PRO A 714 -15.68 -4.45 27.99
N PHE A 715 -16.99 -4.66 27.76
CA PHE A 715 -17.54 -5.86 27.13
C PHE A 715 -17.28 -7.18 27.89
N SER A 716 -16.94 -7.10 29.18
CA SER A 716 -16.52 -8.26 29.97
C SER A 716 -17.66 -9.24 30.25
N GLY A 717 -17.47 -10.50 29.86
CA GLY A 717 -18.43 -11.59 30.05
C GLY A 717 -19.49 -11.67 28.93
N ASN A 718 -19.34 -10.90 27.86
CA ASN A 718 -20.28 -10.92 26.74
C ASN A 718 -20.04 -12.14 25.84
N ILE A 719 -21.10 -12.89 25.55
CA ILE A 719 -21.12 -13.95 24.56
C ILE A 719 -21.75 -13.37 23.29
N TYR A 720 -21.03 -13.42 22.17
CA TYR A 720 -21.51 -12.92 20.88
C TYR A 720 -21.95 -14.04 19.95
N HIS A 721 -21.23 -15.16 19.98
CA HIS A 721 -21.51 -16.31 19.13
C HIS A 721 -21.43 -17.62 19.91
N ILE A 722 -22.34 -18.54 19.59
CA ILE A 722 -22.33 -19.93 20.08
C ILE A 722 -22.40 -20.84 18.86
N LEU A 723 -21.42 -21.72 18.72
CA LEU A 723 -21.31 -22.68 17.61
C LEU A 723 -21.10 -24.07 18.18
N GLY A 724 -21.56 -25.13 17.54
CA GLY A 724 -21.15 -26.48 17.91
C GLY A 724 -22.15 -27.57 17.59
N LYS A 725 -21.91 -28.74 18.16
CA LYS A 725 -22.70 -29.95 17.95
C LYS A 725 -23.38 -30.35 19.24
N VAL A 726 -24.70 -30.48 19.21
CA VAL A 726 -25.48 -30.86 20.38
C VAL A 726 -26.44 -31.98 20.03
N LYS A 727 -26.78 -32.77 21.05
CA LYS A 727 -27.91 -33.69 21.03
C LYS A 727 -29.01 -33.13 21.93
N PHE A 728 -30.25 -33.16 21.47
CA PHE A 728 -31.38 -32.70 22.28
C PHE A 728 -32.19 -33.89 22.80
N SER A 729 -32.84 -33.73 23.95
CA SER A 729 -33.60 -34.81 24.61
C SER A 729 -34.80 -35.29 23.77
N ASP A 730 -35.27 -34.48 22.81
CA ASP A 730 -36.35 -34.79 21.87
C ASP A 730 -35.85 -35.45 20.57
N SER A 731 -34.54 -35.65 20.38
CA SER A 731 -33.97 -36.24 19.16
C SER A 731 -32.70 -37.05 19.38
N GLU A 732 -32.66 -38.25 18.80
CA GLU A 732 -31.45 -39.09 18.79
C GLU A 732 -30.34 -38.55 17.87
N ARG A 733 -30.66 -37.64 16.95
CA ARG A 733 -29.70 -37.11 15.96
C ARG A 733 -28.91 -35.93 16.52
N THR A 734 -27.61 -35.91 16.25
CA THR A 734 -26.76 -34.75 16.51
C THR A 734 -27.11 -33.63 15.53
N VAL A 735 -27.29 -32.42 16.06
CA VAL A 735 -27.58 -31.22 15.29
C VAL A 735 -26.46 -30.20 15.45
N GLU A 736 -26.20 -29.46 14.39
CA GLU A 736 -25.31 -28.31 14.41
C GLU A 736 -26.11 -27.08 14.85
N VAL A 737 -25.57 -26.34 15.80
CA VAL A 737 -26.18 -25.14 16.35
C VAL A 737 -25.28 -23.96 16.07
N CYS A 738 -25.88 -22.89 15.55
CA CYS A 738 -25.22 -21.60 15.40
C CYS A 738 -26.17 -20.50 15.90
N HIS A 739 -25.74 -19.80 16.95
CA HIS A 739 -26.41 -18.67 17.54
C HIS A 739 -25.58 -17.40 17.36
N ASN A 740 -26.20 -16.37 16.81
CA ASN A 740 -25.69 -15.00 16.85
C ASN A 740 -26.53 -14.19 17.84
N THR A 741 -25.88 -13.72 18.90
CA THR A 741 -26.56 -13.05 20.01
C THR A 741 -27.11 -11.67 19.61
N LEU A 742 -26.39 -10.88 18.82
CA LEU A 742 -26.80 -9.51 18.46
C LEU A 742 -27.96 -9.50 17.45
N ALA A 743 -27.91 -10.39 16.46
CA ALA A 743 -29.02 -10.60 15.53
C ALA A 743 -30.19 -11.39 16.15
N ASN A 744 -30.01 -11.93 17.37
CA ASN A 744 -30.90 -12.88 18.04
C ASN A 744 -31.35 -14.02 17.11
N SER A 745 -30.45 -14.46 16.25
CA SER A 745 -30.68 -15.50 15.26
C SER A 745 -30.12 -16.82 15.78
N LEU A 746 -30.94 -17.87 15.79
CA LEU A 746 -30.57 -19.21 16.20
C LEU A 746 -30.93 -20.19 15.09
N SER A 747 -29.91 -20.81 14.52
CA SER A 747 -30.04 -21.88 13.54
C SER A 747 -29.71 -23.22 14.18
N ILE A 748 -30.58 -24.20 13.94
CA ILE A 748 -30.43 -25.57 14.41
C ILE A 748 -30.64 -26.46 13.18
N VAL A 749 -29.57 -27.04 12.66
CA VAL A 749 -29.59 -27.78 11.39
C VAL A 749 -29.12 -29.21 11.64
N PRO A 750 -29.82 -30.24 11.11
CA PRO A 750 -29.35 -31.62 11.18
C PRO A 750 -28.01 -31.76 10.44
N ILE A 751 -27.04 -32.45 11.04
CA ILE A 751 -25.75 -32.70 10.39
C ILE A 751 -25.97 -33.62 9.19
N LEU A 752 -25.56 -33.16 8.00
CA LEU A 752 -25.44 -34.00 6.80
C LEU A 752 -24.08 -34.70 6.87
N GLU A 753 -24.06 -36.00 7.16
CA GLU A 753 -22.84 -36.82 7.09
C GLU A 753 -22.31 -36.84 5.64
N GLY A 754 -21.21 -36.13 5.41
CA GLY A 754 -20.38 -36.31 4.23
C GLY A 754 -19.42 -37.50 4.41
N PRO A 755 -18.82 -38.02 3.32
CA PRO A 755 -17.86 -39.12 3.42
C PRO A 755 -16.64 -38.66 4.24
N THR A 756 -16.48 -39.25 5.43
CA THR A 756 -15.30 -39.10 6.28
C THR A 756 -14.08 -39.74 5.61
N PRO A 757 -12.86 -39.22 5.84
CA PRO A 757 -11.64 -39.93 5.45
C PRO A 757 -11.62 -41.31 6.14
N PRO A 758 -11.06 -42.35 5.48
CA PRO A 758 -10.98 -43.67 6.07
C PRO A 758 -10.17 -43.60 7.37
N PRO A 759 -10.59 -44.30 8.44
CA PRO A 759 -9.84 -44.36 9.68
C PRO A 759 -8.45 -44.97 9.43
N ASP A 760 -7.42 -44.35 10.02
CA ASP A 760 -6.08 -44.91 10.01
C ASP A 760 -6.10 -46.31 10.65
N SER A 761 -5.77 -47.32 9.85
CA SER A 761 -5.70 -48.74 10.26
C SER A 761 -4.59 -49.06 11.28
N ARG A 762 -4.00 -48.04 11.91
CA ARG A 762 -2.91 -48.17 12.89
C ARG A 762 -3.25 -47.66 14.30
N SER A 763 -4.44 -47.10 14.54
CA SER A 763 -4.88 -46.79 15.91
C SER A 763 -5.69 -47.96 16.48
N THR A 764 -5.18 -48.61 17.52
CA THR A 764 -5.90 -49.60 18.32
C THR A 764 -7.21 -49.03 18.86
N PRO A 765 -8.32 -49.80 18.95
CA PRO A 765 -9.67 -49.28 19.20
C PRO A 765 -9.96 -48.84 20.64
N GLN A 766 -8.95 -48.53 21.46
CA GLN A 766 -9.12 -48.52 22.91
C GLN A 766 -8.93 -47.18 23.63
N ASP A 767 -8.57 -46.07 22.95
CA ASP A 767 -8.26 -44.80 23.66
C ASP A 767 -8.97 -43.51 23.19
N ASN A 768 -9.85 -43.54 22.18
CA ASN A 768 -10.56 -42.32 21.73
C ASN A 768 -12.08 -42.43 21.93
N ARG A 769 -12.54 -42.42 23.19
CA ARG A 769 -13.91 -42.01 23.52
C ARG A 769 -13.93 -40.49 23.74
N GLN A 770 -13.79 -39.72 22.66
CA GLN A 770 -14.05 -38.28 22.74
C GLN A 770 -15.57 -38.04 22.85
N PRO A 771 -16.03 -37.06 23.66
CA PRO A 771 -17.44 -36.73 23.76
C PRO A 771 -18.03 -36.31 22.40
N ASP A 772 -19.21 -36.82 22.05
CA ASP A 772 -19.83 -36.55 20.73
C ASP A 772 -20.42 -35.13 20.60
N CYS A 773 -20.62 -34.42 21.72
CA CYS A 773 -21.20 -33.08 21.74
C CYS A 773 -20.21 -32.05 22.31
N TYR A 774 -20.21 -30.87 21.70
CA TYR A 774 -19.44 -29.72 22.17
C TYR A 774 -20.11 -28.41 21.77
N LEU A 775 -19.88 -27.39 22.58
CA LEU A 775 -20.26 -26.01 22.26
C LEU A 775 -19.06 -25.08 22.43
N VAL A 776 -18.91 -24.21 21.44
CA VAL A 776 -17.87 -23.20 21.33
C VAL A 776 -18.53 -21.86 21.59
N PHE A 777 -18.09 -21.19 22.66
CA PHE A 777 -18.52 -19.86 23.02
C PHE A 777 -17.46 -18.85 22.61
N ILE A 778 -17.87 -17.85 21.83
CA ILE A 778 -16.98 -16.79 21.36
C ILE A 778 -17.45 -15.45 21.93
N GLY A 779 -16.54 -14.76 22.62
CA GLY A 779 -16.89 -13.55 23.35
C GLY A 779 -15.71 -12.88 24.05
N CYS A 780 -16.01 -11.88 24.87
CA CYS A 780 -14.99 -11.09 25.56
C CYS A 780 -14.90 -11.47 27.04
N SER A 781 -13.67 -11.72 27.53
CA SER A 781 -13.38 -12.06 28.94
C SER A 781 -14.26 -13.20 29.49
N LEU A 782 -14.46 -14.25 28.68
CA LEU A 782 -15.24 -15.42 29.07
C LEU A 782 -14.49 -16.27 30.11
N LYS A 783 -15.24 -16.93 31.00
CA LYS A 783 -14.73 -17.88 31.98
C LYS A 783 -15.41 -19.23 31.79
N GLU A 784 -14.62 -20.29 31.68
CA GLU A 784 -15.13 -21.63 31.41
C GLU A 784 -16.17 -22.10 32.45
N ASP A 785 -15.92 -21.87 33.74
CA ASP A 785 -16.84 -22.29 34.82
C ASP A 785 -18.22 -21.65 34.69
N SER A 786 -18.27 -20.36 34.34
CA SER A 786 -19.53 -19.64 34.13
C SER A 786 -20.31 -20.18 32.92
N LEU A 787 -19.60 -20.64 31.89
CA LEU A 787 -20.21 -21.27 30.72
C LEU A 787 -20.73 -22.68 31.03
N LYS A 788 -20.00 -23.46 31.85
CA LYS A 788 -20.46 -24.75 32.35
C LYS A 788 -21.73 -24.61 33.18
N ASP A 789 -21.80 -23.62 34.06
CA ASP A 789 -23.01 -23.32 34.84
C ASP A 789 -24.18 -22.88 33.95
N TRP A 790 -23.92 -22.10 32.91
CA TRP A 790 -24.92 -21.73 31.91
C TRP A 790 -25.46 -22.96 31.15
N LEU A 791 -24.58 -23.90 30.78
CA LEU A 791 -24.97 -25.15 30.11
C LEU A 791 -25.77 -26.06 31.03
N ARG A 792 -25.40 -26.19 32.31
CA ARG A 792 -26.17 -26.93 33.30
C ARG A 792 -27.61 -26.44 33.38
N GLN A 793 -27.83 -25.12 33.30
CA GLN A 793 -29.18 -24.53 33.30
C GLN A 793 -30.01 -24.86 32.04
N SER A 794 -29.34 -25.26 30.95
CA SER A 794 -29.96 -25.69 29.69
C SER A 794 -30.21 -27.20 29.63
N ALA A 795 -29.66 -27.95 30.58
CA ALA A 795 -29.91 -29.38 30.76
C ALA A 795 -31.04 -29.64 31.77
N LYS A 796 -31.41 -30.92 31.92
CA LYS A 796 -32.40 -31.37 32.90
C LYS A 796 -31.93 -31.01 34.31
N GLN A 797 -32.70 -30.18 35.01
CA GLN A 797 -32.35 -29.72 36.35
C GLN A 797 -32.54 -30.83 37.37
N LYS A 798 -31.64 -30.88 38.37
CA LYS A 798 -31.83 -31.70 39.56
C LYS A 798 -33.10 -31.22 40.29
N PRO A 799 -34.10 -32.09 40.53
CA PRO A 799 -35.24 -31.74 41.36
C PRO A 799 -34.77 -31.31 42.76
N GLN A 800 -35.37 -30.25 43.30
CA GLN A 800 -35.01 -29.75 44.63
C GLN A 800 -35.81 -30.48 45.72
N ARG A 801 -35.14 -30.74 46.85
CA ARG A 801 -35.76 -31.28 48.06
C ARG A 801 -36.87 -30.34 48.52
N LYS A 802 -38.06 -30.89 48.78
CA LYS A 802 -39.16 -30.11 49.37
C LYS A 802 -38.90 -29.93 50.86
N ALA A 803 -38.98 -28.70 51.36
CA ALA A 803 -38.85 -28.40 52.78
C ALA A 803 -40.08 -28.92 53.54
N LEU A 804 -39.87 -29.46 54.74
CA LEU A 804 -40.95 -29.88 55.62
C LEU A 804 -41.82 -28.68 55.99
N LYS A 805 -43.14 -28.85 55.88
CA LYS A 805 -44.11 -27.87 56.34
C LYS A 805 -44.06 -27.79 57.85
N THR A 806 -44.11 -26.57 58.37
CA THR A 806 -44.33 -26.29 59.80
C THR A 806 -45.63 -25.53 59.96
N ARG A 807 -46.20 -25.49 61.17
CA ARG A 807 -47.47 -24.81 61.46
C ARG A 807 -47.50 -23.35 60.97
N GLY A 808 -46.38 -22.64 61.06
CA GLY A 808 -46.25 -21.25 60.59
C GLY A 808 -46.19 -21.08 59.07
N MET A 809 -46.02 -22.16 58.30
CA MET A 809 -45.97 -22.13 56.82
C MET A 809 -47.34 -22.39 56.18
N LEU A 810 -48.37 -22.71 56.97
CA LEU A 810 -49.73 -22.91 56.46
C LEU A 810 -50.35 -21.56 56.08
N THR A 811 -50.77 -21.46 54.83
CA THR A 811 -51.48 -20.28 54.32
C THR A 811 -52.89 -20.21 54.93
N GLN A 812 -53.46 -19.01 55.03
CA GLN A 812 -54.84 -18.83 55.53
C GLN A 812 -55.87 -19.63 54.71
N GLN A 813 -55.60 -19.86 53.42
CA GLN A 813 -56.47 -20.64 52.55
C GLN A 813 -56.37 -22.15 52.87
N GLU A 814 -55.18 -22.66 53.15
CA GLU A 814 -54.98 -24.05 53.60
C GLU A 814 -55.68 -24.28 54.96
N ILE A 815 -55.55 -23.34 55.90
CA ILE A 815 -56.23 -23.40 57.21
C ILE A 815 -57.75 -23.46 57.04
N ARG A 816 -58.32 -22.63 56.15
CA ARG A 816 -59.76 -22.70 55.85
C ARG A 816 -60.16 -24.03 55.19
N ASN A 817 -59.36 -24.57 54.28
CA ASN A 817 -59.64 -25.85 53.64
C ASN A 817 -59.57 -27.02 54.62
N ILE A 818 -58.61 -27.01 55.55
CA ILE A 818 -58.51 -27.99 56.65
C ILE A 818 -59.77 -27.93 57.50
N HIS A 819 -60.21 -26.71 57.86
CA HIS A 819 -61.44 -26.49 58.61
C HIS A 819 -62.67 -27.01 57.85
N VAL A 820 -62.87 -26.62 56.60
CA VAL A 820 -64.02 -27.06 55.78
C VAL A 820 -64.06 -28.58 55.65
N LYS A 821 -62.92 -29.27 55.60
CA LYS A 821 -62.90 -30.73 55.50
C LYS A 821 -63.25 -31.45 56.81
N ARG A 822 -63.04 -30.81 57.96
CA ARG A 822 -63.10 -31.44 59.30
C ARG A 822 -64.07 -30.76 60.29
N HIS A 823 -64.76 -29.69 59.89
CA HIS A 823 -65.68 -28.93 60.77
C HIS A 823 -66.94 -29.69 61.18
N LEU A 824 -67.21 -30.85 60.57
CA LEU A 824 -68.30 -31.76 60.92
C LEU A 824 -67.84 -32.93 61.80
N ASP A 825 -66.54 -32.99 62.15
CA ASP A 825 -66.01 -34.01 63.04
C ASP A 825 -66.61 -33.85 64.45
N PRO A 826 -66.74 -34.95 65.23
CA PRO A 826 -67.41 -34.90 66.54
C PRO A 826 -66.72 -33.93 67.49
N LEU A 827 -67.52 -33.07 68.11
CA LEU A 827 -67.03 -32.05 69.03
C LEU A 827 -66.54 -32.66 70.36
N PRO A 828 -65.51 -32.07 70.99
CA PRO A 828 -65.10 -32.44 72.34
C PRO A 828 -66.24 -32.25 73.35
N ALA A 829 -66.23 -33.04 74.43
CA ALA A 829 -67.20 -32.91 75.51
C ALA A 829 -67.23 -31.47 76.05
N GLY A 830 -68.43 -30.87 76.10
CA GLY A 830 -68.61 -29.49 76.55
C GLY A 830 -68.61 -28.42 75.44
N TYR A 831 -68.56 -28.81 74.16
CA TYR A 831 -68.72 -27.91 73.02
C TYR A 831 -69.97 -28.26 72.19
N PHE A 832 -70.68 -27.25 71.69
CA PHE A 832 -71.76 -27.43 70.72
C PHE A 832 -71.68 -26.36 69.62
N TYR A 833 -72.19 -26.68 68.44
CA TYR A 833 -72.27 -25.76 67.31
C TYR A 833 -73.65 -25.13 67.25
N ASN A 834 -73.73 -23.79 67.29
CA ASN A 834 -75.01 -23.08 67.35
C ASN A 834 -75.60 -22.69 65.98
N GLY A 835 -75.03 -23.22 64.89
CA GLY A 835 -75.41 -22.90 63.51
C GLY A 835 -74.56 -21.81 62.86
N THR A 836 -73.75 -21.07 63.64
CA THR A 836 -72.84 -20.03 63.13
C THR A 836 -71.42 -20.10 63.71
N GLN A 837 -71.27 -20.48 64.98
CA GLN A 837 -69.99 -20.54 65.71
C GLN A 837 -69.98 -21.74 66.68
N PHE A 838 -68.78 -22.16 67.06
CA PHE A 838 -68.58 -23.18 68.10
C PHE A 838 -68.58 -22.51 69.47
N VAL A 839 -69.36 -23.06 70.42
CA VAL A 839 -69.55 -22.49 71.75
C VAL A 839 -69.20 -23.52 72.82
N ASN A 840 -68.39 -23.11 73.81
CA ASN A 840 -68.04 -23.97 74.96
C ASN A 840 -69.10 -23.87 76.09
N PHE A 841 -68.99 -24.73 77.10
CA PHE A 841 -69.88 -24.76 78.27
C PHE A 841 -69.89 -23.44 79.07
N PHE A 842 -68.83 -22.63 79.00
CA PHE A 842 -68.70 -21.35 79.67
C PHE A 842 -69.22 -20.15 78.83
N GLY A 843 -69.64 -20.38 77.58
CA GLY A 843 -70.20 -19.38 76.68
C GLY A 843 -69.20 -18.70 75.72
N ASP A 844 -67.93 -19.09 75.72
CA ASP A 844 -66.91 -18.58 74.79
C ASP A 844 -67.17 -19.10 73.37
N LYS A 845 -67.00 -18.22 72.36
CA LYS A 845 -67.29 -18.50 70.95
C LYS A 845 -66.04 -18.52 70.10
N THR A 846 -65.92 -19.48 69.19
CA THR A 846 -64.83 -19.56 68.20
C THR A 846 -65.36 -19.81 66.79
N ASP A 847 -64.72 -19.18 65.80
CA ASP A 847 -65.07 -19.34 64.38
C ASP A 847 -64.51 -20.64 63.77
N PHE A 848 -63.50 -21.22 64.40
CA PHE A 848 -62.89 -22.49 64.00
C PHE A 848 -63.26 -23.61 64.98
N HIS A 849 -63.29 -24.83 64.46
CA HIS A 849 -63.50 -26.05 65.23
C HIS A 849 -62.57 -26.10 66.46
N PRO A 850 -63.03 -26.52 67.65
CA PRO A 850 -62.21 -26.52 68.87
C PRO A 850 -60.91 -27.35 68.77
N LEU A 851 -60.92 -28.39 67.91
CA LEU A 851 -59.75 -29.23 67.60
C LEU A 851 -58.94 -28.76 66.37
N MET A 852 -59.11 -27.52 65.92
CA MET A 852 -58.43 -27.00 64.73
C MET A 852 -56.91 -27.13 64.83
N ASP A 853 -56.36 -26.97 66.03
CA ASP A 853 -54.92 -27.14 66.27
C ASP A 853 -54.46 -28.59 66.06
N GLN A 854 -55.28 -29.58 66.40
CA GLN A 854 -54.99 -30.99 66.09
C GLN A 854 -55.12 -31.25 64.60
N PHE A 855 -56.15 -30.72 63.94
CA PHE A 855 -56.33 -30.89 62.49
C PHE A 855 -55.21 -30.26 61.67
N MET A 856 -54.67 -29.13 62.12
CA MET A 856 -53.48 -28.52 61.50
C MET A 856 -52.25 -29.38 61.72
N ASN A 857 -52.07 -30.00 62.90
CA ASN A 857 -50.95 -30.89 63.16
C ASN A 857 -51.05 -32.18 62.32
N ASP A 858 -52.22 -32.82 62.27
CA ASP A 858 -52.46 -34.02 61.44
C ASP A 858 -52.21 -33.73 59.96
N TYR A 859 -52.63 -32.57 59.46
CA TYR A 859 -52.39 -32.15 58.08
C TYR A 859 -50.90 -31.90 57.82
N VAL A 860 -50.20 -31.25 58.75
CA VAL A 860 -48.76 -31.02 58.63
C VAL A 860 -48.01 -32.35 58.66
N GLU A 861 -48.40 -33.28 59.52
CA GLU A 861 -47.80 -34.61 59.62
C GLU A 861 -48.02 -35.41 58.32
N GLU A 862 -49.24 -35.44 57.78
CA GLU A 862 -49.53 -36.12 56.51
C GLU A 862 -48.79 -35.47 55.33
N ALA A 863 -48.81 -34.15 55.24
CA ALA A 863 -48.10 -33.43 54.19
C ALA A 863 -46.58 -33.64 54.29
N ASN A 864 -46.03 -33.70 55.51
CA ASN A 864 -44.62 -34.02 55.74
C ASN A 864 -44.29 -35.46 55.38
N ARG A 865 -45.19 -36.42 55.66
CA ARG A 865 -45.06 -37.81 55.23
C ARG A 865 -44.98 -37.94 53.71
N GLU A 866 -45.80 -37.17 52.97
CA GLU A 866 -45.74 -37.11 51.51
C GLU A 866 -44.48 -36.41 51.00
N ILE A 867 -44.03 -35.34 51.67
CA ILE A 867 -42.78 -34.63 51.35
C ILE A 867 -41.56 -35.52 51.59
N GLU A 868 -41.55 -36.29 52.67
CA GLU A 868 -40.52 -37.27 53.01
C GLU A 868 -40.47 -38.38 51.97
N ARG A 869 -41.62 -38.98 51.63
CA ARG A 869 -41.69 -39.98 50.55
C ARG A 869 -41.15 -39.45 49.22
N TYR A 870 -41.54 -38.23 48.85
CA TYR A 870 -41.01 -37.57 47.64
C TYR A 870 -39.49 -37.33 47.72
N ASN A 871 -38.99 -36.89 48.88
CA ASN A 871 -37.57 -36.63 49.07
C ASN A 871 -36.74 -37.94 49.08
N GLU A 872 -37.26 -39.03 49.64
CA GLU A 872 -36.67 -40.37 49.58
C GLU A 872 -36.64 -40.92 48.15
N GLU A 873 -37.74 -40.78 47.40
CA GLU A 873 -37.80 -41.13 45.97
C GLU A 873 -36.79 -40.32 45.14
N LEU A 874 -36.57 -39.05 45.49
CA LEU A 874 -35.53 -38.22 44.87
C LEU A 874 -34.10 -38.65 45.24
N GLU A 875 -33.86 -39.12 46.47
CA GLU A 875 -32.55 -39.61 46.91
C GLU A 875 -32.19 -40.95 46.24
N GLN A 876 -33.18 -41.78 45.91
CA GLN A 876 -32.99 -43.02 45.13
C GLN A 876 -32.76 -42.75 43.63
N GLN A 877 -33.10 -41.56 43.13
CA GLN A 877 -32.87 -41.17 41.74
C GLN A 877 -31.41 -40.73 41.55
N GLU A 878 -30.60 -41.54 40.86
CA GLU A 878 -29.25 -41.15 40.46
C GLU A 878 -29.30 -39.96 39.49
N TYR A 879 -28.84 -38.79 39.96
CA TYR A 879 -28.66 -37.60 39.15
C TYR A 879 -27.19 -37.47 38.78
N HIS A 880 -26.91 -37.50 37.49
CA HIS A 880 -25.56 -37.32 36.96
C HIS A 880 -25.40 -35.93 36.34
N ASP A 881 -24.26 -35.28 36.59
CA ASP A 881 -23.94 -33.98 36.00
C ASP A 881 -23.75 -34.11 34.47
N LEU A 882 -23.92 -32.99 33.76
CA LEU A 882 -23.70 -32.87 32.32
C LEU A 882 -22.25 -33.21 31.92
N PHE A 883 -21.31 -32.99 32.83
CA PHE A 883 -19.87 -33.17 32.64
C PHE A 883 -19.29 -34.40 33.36
N GLU A 884 -20.13 -35.17 34.06
CA GLU A 884 -19.70 -36.44 34.65
C GLU A 884 -19.60 -37.52 33.58
N GLN A 885 -18.45 -38.18 33.50
CA GLN A 885 -18.22 -39.28 32.55
C GLN A 885 -19.20 -40.42 32.82
N LYS A 886 -19.72 -41.04 31.74
CA LYS A 886 -20.44 -42.32 31.86
C LYS A 886 -19.51 -43.34 32.52
N PRO A 887 -19.98 -44.08 33.55
CA PRO A 887 -19.20 -45.18 34.13
C PRO A 887 -18.87 -46.27 33.09
#